data_AF-W9E124-F1
#
_entry.id   AF-W9E124-F1
#
_cell.length_a   1.000
_cell.length_b   1.000
_cell.length_c   1.000
_cell.angle_alpha   90.00
_cell.angle_beta   90.00
_cell.angle_gamma   90.00
#
_symmetry.space_group_name_H-M   'P 1'
#
loop_
_entity.id
_entity.type
_entity.pdbx_description
1 polymer ?
#
loop_
_entity_poly.entity_id
_entity_poly.type
_entity_poly.pdbx_seq_one_letter_code
_entity_poly.pdbx_strand_id
1 'polypeptide(L)'
;MSFNRQICIILILVASLTFVQTCAALTYSGGGEWNYSEEIIIKESSGSSLTNYQVPIVLNSSNFDFSLAQSEGQDIRFTSGDSQLKHWIEEWDAKREKATIWVKVPSIPAGSNTKITMYYGNPKASDVQSGPGTFVFFDTFSGTSVFANWDSFTTGGGEQDVSNGVCKLIVPKFHPEDVSSIKSEDDFSINSMFVVKRSRTTTGEDIRGPVITQGFVDPQKETKNQILAVSELENETEVSWTIKNDKEDVRYYPSDLADIGETEGDWYTIGVAWYMEDELGSIAWYKDGVRDTKMDIVSTEEYNYVPVGDMKVYISANSYSDASDNTGYASIDYAYVRNFVPDEPVVTLESSMQESTEETIIETPARINITPSSGIMTAIRIFNTTGYDEDAIVELKESGLNTIMVLTNKDNIWNLERFVKTAHDNDMQVYAMIFNDPNSDTNEDNSIYVNAVLEEVVDYNSKSLSAFDGVDIALDPCTKDIDSACALNLLLLENARETAGDELAIAVDIPASYTLSDISEVSETADLIILQTYELGETNPDTKSDIIDSVASRMGEIRASEGKALIGISVNENFLTDTDVQSLFSEIEDYYADDSAFMGTSIAVYEDYEAYASVSAPVEDDSESSSTPGFTGLSAIAGIAGVIAISLIQKRRSKEK
;
A
#
# COMPACT_ATOMS: atom_id res chain seq x y z
N MET A 1 -81.10 -50.10 -2.53
CA MET A 1 -82.00 -48.95 -2.25
C MET A 1 -81.17 -47.89 -1.53
N SER A 2 -81.14 -46.70 -2.12
CA SER A 2 -80.68 -45.40 -1.61
C SER A 2 -80.41 -45.26 -0.10
N PHE A 3 -79.21 -44.75 0.27
CA PHE A 3 -79.08 -43.69 1.28
C PHE A 3 -77.76 -42.87 1.09
N ASN A 4 -77.90 -41.55 1.16
CA ASN A 4 -77.01 -40.43 0.80
C ASN A 4 -75.63 -40.42 1.49
N ARG A 5 -74.49 -40.17 0.80
CA ARG A 5 -73.95 -38.89 0.23
C ARG A 5 -73.57 -37.81 1.26
N GLN A 6 -72.33 -37.86 1.77
CA GLN A 6 -71.30 -36.78 1.77
C GLN A 6 -70.20 -37.10 2.81
N ILE A 7 -69.15 -37.79 2.38
CA ILE A 7 -67.86 -37.87 3.10
C ILE A 7 -66.80 -37.62 2.03
N CYS A 8 -66.38 -36.36 1.90
CA CYS A 8 -65.18 -35.93 1.20
C CYS A 8 -64.82 -34.50 1.63
N ILE A 9 -63.62 -34.36 2.20
CA ILE A 9 -62.74 -33.18 2.17
C ILE A 9 -63.10 -32.02 3.11
N ILE A 10 -62.32 -31.85 4.20
CA ILE A 10 -61.57 -30.64 4.57
C ILE A 10 -60.48 -31.07 5.59
N LEU A 11 -59.23 -31.00 5.12
CA LEU A 11 -58.01 -30.88 5.92
C LEU A 11 -58.03 -29.51 6.64
N ILE A 12 -57.37 -29.42 7.80
CA ILE A 12 -57.05 -28.20 8.59
C ILE A 12 -58.13 -27.83 9.63
N LEU A 13 -57.87 -28.15 10.90
CA LEU A 13 -57.89 -27.16 12.00
C LEU A 13 -57.37 -27.78 13.32
N VAL A 14 -56.35 -27.12 13.91
CA VAL A 14 -55.87 -27.21 15.30
C VAL A 14 -54.96 -28.40 15.68
N ALA A 15 -53.81 -28.50 15.01
CA ALA A 15 -52.56 -28.74 15.75
C ALA A 15 -51.95 -27.35 16.02
N SER A 16 -52.33 -26.74 17.14
CA SER A 16 -51.72 -25.48 17.58
C SER A 16 -50.27 -25.77 17.98
N LEU A 17 -49.36 -25.44 17.07
CA LEU A 17 -47.95 -25.18 17.32
C LEU A 17 -47.81 -24.30 18.57
N THR A 18 -47.20 -24.83 19.62
CA THR A 18 -46.31 -24.01 20.45
C THR A 18 -44.92 -24.19 19.88
N PHE A 19 -44.65 -23.50 18.76
CA PHE A 19 -43.29 -23.17 18.40
C PHE A 19 -42.89 -22.10 19.42
N VAL A 20 -42.23 -22.52 20.49
CA VAL A 20 -41.54 -21.58 21.37
C VAL A 20 -40.37 -21.11 20.55
N GLN A 21 -40.55 -19.98 19.86
CA GLN A 21 -39.47 -19.26 19.23
C GLN A 21 -38.58 -18.79 20.38
N THR A 22 -37.45 -19.47 20.57
CA THR A 22 -36.43 -19.07 21.53
C THR A 22 -35.85 -17.77 21.02
N CYS A 23 -36.19 -16.65 21.68
CA CYS A 23 -35.45 -15.41 21.49
C CYS A 23 -33.96 -15.66 21.74
N ALA A 24 -33.11 -15.20 20.83
CA ALA A 24 -31.67 -15.19 20.99
C ALA A 24 -31.30 -14.60 22.37
N ALA A 25 -30.46 -15.30 23.12
CA ALA A 25 -29.99 -14.82 24.41
C ALA A 25 -28.68 -14.03 24.20
N LEU A 26 -28.81 -12.76 23.79
CA LEU A 26 -27.74 -11.78 24.01
C LEU A 26 -27.36 -11.82 25.49
N THR A 27 -26.07 -11.80 25.82
CA THR A 27 -25.66 -11.72 27.23
C THR A 27 -26.19 -10.42 27.82
N TYR A 28 -27.20 -10.55 28.68
CA TYR A 28 -27.70 -9.49 29.57
C TYR A 28 -26.73 -9.20 30.72
N SER A 29 -25.42 -9.32 30.50
CA SER A 29 -24.44 -8.97 31.53
C SER A 29 -24.58 -7.47 31.82
N GLY A 30 -25.11 -7.15 33.01
CA GLY A 30 -25.50 -5.79 33.41
C GLY A 30 -27.00 -5.44 33.24
N GLY A 31 -27.79 -6.23 32.51
CA GLY A 31 -29.22 -6.00 32.25
C GLY A 31 -29.49 -4.93 31.17
N GLY A 32 -30.73 -4.42 31.08
CA GLY A 32 -31.12 -3.35 30.14
C GLY A 32 -31.67 -3.86 28.80
N GLU A 33 -32.16 -2.92 27.98
CA GLU A 33 -32.65 -3.19 26.62
C GLU A 33 -31.64 -2.64 25.61
N TRP A 34 -31.51 -3.32 24.47
CA TRP A 34 -30.69 -2.89 23.34
C TRP A 34 -31.53 -1.94 22.49
N ASN A 35 -31.09 -0.69 22.36
CA ASN A 35 -31.88 0.34 21.67
C ASN A 35 -31.64 0.35 20.16
N TYR A 36 -30.47 -0.11 19.72
CA TYR A 36 -30.05 -0.04 18.33
C TYR A 36 -29.40 -1.35 17.88
N SER A 37 -29.48 -1.61 16.58
CA SER A 37 -28.78 -2.72 15.94
C SER A 37 -28.50 -2.41 14.49
N GLU A 38 -27.29 -2.71 14.00
CA GLU A 38 -26.95 -2.63 12.57
C GLU A 38 -26.68 -4.01 12.00
N GLU A 39 -27.11 -4.25 10.76
CA GLU A 39 -26.71 -5.44 10.02
C GLU A 39 -25.37 -5.20 9.32
N ILE A 40 -24.51 -6.21 9.36
CA ILE A 40 -23.19 -6.20 8.74
C ILE A 40 -23.11 -7.39 7.79
N ILE A 41 -22.75 -7.12 6.54
CA ILE A 41 -22.49 -8.10 5.50
C ILE A 41 -20.99 -8.33 5.40
N ILE A 42 -20.61 -9.60 5.36
CA ILE A 42 -19.24 -10.05 5.14
C ILE A 42 -19.23 -10.88 3.86
N LYS A 43 -18.56 -10.39 2.82
CA LYS A 43 -18.38 -11.06 1.54
C LYS A 43 -17.08 -11.86 1.56
N GLU A 44 -17.18 -13.16 1.29
CA GLU A 44 -16.01 -14.03 1.10
C GLU A 44 -15.36 -13.75 -0.27
N SER A 45 -14.04 -13.57 -0.30
CA SER A 45 -13.29 -13.14 -1.48
C SER A 45 -12.24 -14.13 -1.97
N SER A 46 -11.81 -15.09 -1.13
CA SER A 46 -10.72 -16.02 -1.41
C SER A 46 -11.16 -17.31 -2.12
N GLY A 47 -12.46 -17.49 -2.35
CA GLY A 47 -13.01 -18.70 -2.98
C GLY A 47 -12.99 -19.94 -2.09
N SER A 48 -12.65 -19.80 -0.80
CA SER A 48 -12.57 -20.89 0.16
C SER A 48 -13.50 -20.65 1.34
N SER A 49 -14.08 -21.72 1.90
CA SER A 49 -14.95 -21.56 3.08
C SER A 49 -14.10 -21.31 4.32
N LEU A 50 -14.28 -20.15 4.94
CA LEU A 50 -13.54 -19.74 6.13
C LEU A 50 -14.29 -20.17 7.39
N THR A 51 -13.56 -20.63 8.40
CA THR A 51 -14.14 -21.07 9.68
C THR A 51 -13.45 -20.40 10.85
N ASN A 52 -14.22 -20.00 11.87
CA ASN A 52 -13.73 -19.28 13.04
C ASN A 52 -12.81 -18.10 12.66
N TYR A 53 -13.15 -17.38 11.60
CA TYR A 53 -12.32 -16.36 10.98
C TYR A 53 -12.55 -15.01 11.66
N GLN A 54 -11.48 -14.27 11.95
CA GLN A 54 -11.56 -12.95 12.56
C GLN A 54 -11.72 -11.91 11.46
N VAL A 55 -12.70 -11.02 11.56
CA VAL A 55 -12.88 -9.90 10.63
C VAL A 55 -12.82 -8.58 11.40
N PRO A 56 -12.15 -7.54 10.87
CA PRO A 56 -12.20 -6.21 11.46
C PRO A 56 -13.49 -5.50 11.04
N ILE A 57 -14.21 -4.94 12.00
CA ILE A 57 -15.33 -4.02 11.79
C ILE A 57 -14.81 -2.62 12.10
N VAL A 58 -14.66 -1.80 11.06
CA VAL A 58 -14.15 -0.43 11.18
C VAL A 58 -15.33 0.54 11.22
N LEU A 59 -15.46 1.25 12.34
CA LEU A 59 -16.48 2.25 12.57
C LEU A 59 -15.88 3.65 12.49
N ASN A 60 -16.61 4.56 11.89
CA ASN A 60 -16.28 5.98 11.86
C ASN A 60 -17.55 6.86 11.80
N SER A 61 -17.36 8.17 11.83
CA SER A 61 -18.47 9.14 11.81
C SER A 61 -19.44 9.02 10.63
N SER A 62 -19.01 8.41 9.51
CA SER A 62 -19.87 8.17 8.34
C SER A 62 -20.79 6.96 8.48
N ASN A 63 -20.48 6.02 9.37
CA ASN A 63 -21.18 4.73 9.45
C ASN A 63 -21.67 4.36 10.88
N PHE A 64 -21.34 5.14 11.90
CA PHE A 64 -21.72 4.86 13.28
C PHE A 64 -21.80 6.15 14.13
N ASP A 65 -22.91 6.31 14.86
CA ASP A 65 -23.06 7.40 15.84
C ASP A 65 -22.50 6.96 17.21
N PHE A 66 -21.30 7.44 17.52
CA PHE A 66 -20.60 7.14 18.77
C PHE A 66 -21.33 7.66 20.02
N SER A 67 -22.26 8.61 19.89
CA SER A 67 -23.07 9.09 21.01
C SER A 67 -24.13 8.09 21.48
N LEU A 68 -24.46 7.10 20.64
CA LEU A 68 -25.44 6.06 20.93
C LEU A 68 -24.87 4.85 21.67
N ALA A 69 -23.55 4.77 21.84
CA ALA A 69 -22.88 3.72 22.60
C ALA A 69 -22.24 4.27 23.89
N GLN A 70 -21.79 3.37 24.77
CA GLN A 70 -21.00 3.77 25.94
C GLN A 70 -19.62 4.30 25.52
N SER A 71 -18.97 5.09 26.39
CA SER A 71 -17.80 5.90 26.01
C SER A 71 -16.59 5.09 25.52
N GLU A 72 -16.47 3.82 25.92
CA GLU A 72 -15.41 2.91 25.46
C GLU A 72 -16.01 1.68 24.75
N GLY A 73 -17.22 1.80 24.19
CA GLY A 73 -17.89 0.72 23.44
C GLY A 73 -18.27 -0.49 24.29
N GLN A 74 -18.40 -0.36 25.62
CA GLN A 74 -18.63 -1.50 26.53
C GLN A 74 -19.94 -2.25 26.23
N ASP A 75 -20.89 -1.57 25.59
CA ASP A 75 -22.16 -2.15 25.17
C ASP A 75 -22.13 -2.76 23.77
N ILE A 76 -21.03 -2.79 23.02
CA ILE A 76 -21.07 -3.43 21.70
C ILE A 76 -21.27 -4.96 21.80
N ARG A 77 -22.19 -5.50 20.99
CA ARG A 77 -22.41 -6.96 20.84
C ARG A 77 -22.57 -7.33 19.39
N PHE A 78 -22.18 -8.56 19.04
CA PHE A 78 -22.40 -9.13 17.71
C PHE A 78 -23.14 -10.46 17.80
N THR A 79 -24.01 -10.74 16.83
CA THR A 79 -24.65 -12.06 16.67
C THR A 79 -24.59 -12.54 15.24
N SER A 80 -24.56 -13.85 15.03
CA SER A 80 -24.94 -14.49 13.77
C SER A 80 -26.12 -15.43 14.03
N GLY A 81 -27.28 -15.10 13.46
CA GLY A 81 -28.54 -15.74 13.84
C GLY A 81 -28.79 -15.62 15.36
N ASP A 82 -29.01 -16.75 16.02
CA ASP A 82 -29.30 -16.80 17.46
C ASP A 82 -28.05 -16.84 18.37
N SER A 83 -26.84 -16.80 17.79
CA SER A 83 -25.59 -16.98 18.53
C SER A 83 -24.82 -15.68 18.67
N GLN A 84 -24.49 -15.30 19.91
CA GLN A 84 -23.59 -14.19 20.18
C GLN A 84 -22.14 -14.55 19.82
N LEU A 85 -21.47 -13.64 19.13
CA LEU A 85 -20.09 -13.79 18.66
C LEU A 85 -19.09 -13.20 19.68
N LYS A 86 -17.88 -13.75 19.65
CA LYS A 86 -16.74 -13.18 20.37
C LYS A 86 -16.19 -12.01 19.58
N HIS A 87 -15.84 -10.95 20.30
CA HIS A 87 -15.25 -9.76 19.72
C HIS A 87 -14.18 -9.20 20.65
N TRP A 88 -13.33 -8.34 20.11
CA TRP A 88 -12.35 -7.56 20.84
C TRP A 88 -12.26 -6.16 20.24
N ILE A 89 -12.25 -5.13 21.10
CA ILE A 89 -12.16 -3.74 20.69
C ILE A 89 -10.67 -3.38 20.69
N GLU A 90 -10.12 -3.18 19.50
CA GLU A 90 -8.71 -2.80 19.31
C GLU A 90 -8.50 -1.31 19.57
N GLU A 91 -9.41 -0.51 19.03
CA GLU A 91 -9.44 0.93 19.23
C GLU A 91 -10.89 1.37 19.41
N TRP A 92 -11.10 2.30 20.34
CA TRP A 92 -12.34 3.03 20.46
C TRP A 92 -12.04 4.47 20.88
N ASP A 93 -12.18 5.40 19.95
CA ASP A 93 -12.06 6.84 20.20
C ASP A 93 -13.36 7.53 19.79
N ALA A 94 -14.28 7.64 20.75
CA ALA A 94 -15.56 8.32 20.55
C ALA A 94 -15.42 9.82 20.27
N LYS A 95 -14.26 10.45 20.54
CA LYS A 95 -14.04 11.88 20.26
C LYS A 95 -13.56 12.12 18.84
N ARG A 96 -12.70 11.23 18.34
CA ARG A 96 -12.25 11.22 16.94
C ARG A 96 -13.21 10.45 16.03
N GLU A 97 -14.23 9.83 16.62
CA GLU A 97 -15.23 9.01 15.95
C GLU A 97 -14.56 7.94 15.08
N LYS A 98 -13.68 7.15 15.72
CA LYS A 98 -12.97 6.01 15.11
C LYS A 98 -13.01 4.81 16.05
N ALA A 99 -13.26 3.62 15.51
CA ALA A 99 -13.08 2.37 16.24
C ALA A 99 -12.77 1.20 15.29
N THR A 100 -11.96 0.27 15.77
CA THR A 100 -11.69 -1.02 15.11
C THR A 100 -12.07 -2.15 16.06
N ILE A 101 -12.99 -3.00 15.62
CA ILE A 101 -13.53 -4.09 16.44
C ILE A 101 -13.39 -5.41 15.69
N TRP A 102 -12.58 -6.31 16.23
CA TRP A 102 -12.39 -7.64 15.66
C TRP A 102 -13.50 -8.58 16.10
N VAL A 103 -14.11 -9.31 15.16
CA VAL A 103 -15.22 -10.24 15.42
C VAL A 103 -14.88 -11.62 14.89
N LYS A 104 -15.06 -12.67 15.72
CA LYS A 104 -14.86 -14.06 15.33
C LYS A 104 -16.13 -14.64 14.71
N VAL A 105 -16.10 -14.86 13.40
CA VAL A 105 -17.23 -15.38 12.62
C VAL A 105 -17.08 -16.89 12.45
N PRO A 106 -18.05 -17.72 12.90
CA PRO A 106 -17.91 -19.17 12.90
C PRO A 106 -17.76 -19.79 11.52
N SER A 107 -18.45 -19.25 10.51
CA SER A 107 -18.41 -19.75 9.14
C SER A 107 -18.72 -18.63 8.16
N ILE A 108 -17.87 -18.49 7.14
CA ILE A 108 -18.07 -17.62 5.98
C ILE A 108 -17.93 -18.53 4.73
N PRO A 109 -19.03 -18.96 4.09
CA PRO A 109 -18.95 -19.89 2.97
C PRO A 109 -18.33 -19.25 1.73
N ALA A 110 -17.61 -20.08 0.94
CA ALA A 110 -16.91 -19.64 -0.27
C ALA A 110 -17.80 -18.86 -1.25
N GLY A 111 -17.31 -17.72 -1.73
CA GLY A 111 -17.96 -16.84 -2.69
C GLY A 111 -19.34 -16.33 -2.26
N SER A 112 -19.64 -16.32 -0.96
CA SER A 112 -20.95 -15.99 -0.42
C SER A 112 -20.91 -14.86 0.59
N ASN A 113 -22.09 -14.28 0.85
CA ASN A 113 -22.27 -13.26 1.87
C ASN A 113 -22.75 -13.90 3.18
N THR A 114 -22.07 -13.57 4.27
CA THR A 114 -22.47 -13.91 5.65
C THR A 114 -22.98 -12.66 6.34
N LYS A 115 -24.12 -12.77 7.02
CA LYS A 115 -24.73 -11.68 7.78
C LYS A 115 -24.45 -11.85 9.27
N ILE A 116 -24.01 -10.78 9.92
CA ILE A 116 -23.96 -10.63 11.37
C ILE A 116 -24.72 -9.37 11.77
N THR A 117 -25.12 -9.27 13.03
CA THR A 117 -25.84 -8.10 13.55
C THR A 117 -25.06 -7.54 14.72
N MET A 118 -24.75 -6.25 14.68
CA MET A 118 -24.21 -5.49 15.79
C MET A 118 -25.36 -4.92 16.64
N TYR A 119 -25.27 -4.96 17.97
CA TYR A 119 -26.22 -4.34 18.91
C TYR A 119 -25.48 -3.37 19.83
N TYR A 120 -26.14 -2.25 20.14
CA TYR A 120 -25.60 -1.16 20.96
C TYR A 120 -26.73 -0.30 21.58
N GLY A 121 -26.37 0.73 22.35
CA GLY A 121 -27.32 1.61 23.04
C GLY A 121 -27.86 1.04 24.33
N ASN A 122 -27.14 0.13 24.98
CA ASN A 122 -27.51 -0.37 26.29
C ASN A 122 -26.59 0.21 27.38
N PRO A 123 -27.00 1.31 28.05
CA PRO A 123 -26.18 1.97 29.07
C PRO A 123 -25.98 1.13 30.34
N LYS A 124 -26.64 -0.03 30.47
CA LYS A 124 -26.48 -0.94 31.59
C LYS A 124 -25.59 -2.14 31.26
N ALA A 125 -25.21 -2.33 30.00
CA ALA A 125 -24.37 -3.45 29.59
C ALA A 125 -22.97 -3.31 30.21
N SER A 126 -22.45 -4.40 30.77
CA SER A 126 -21.03 -4.49 31.14
C SER A 126 -20.20 -4.79 29.92
N ASP A 127 -18.92 -4.45 29.92
CA ASP A 127 -18.00 -4.93 28.89
C ASP A 127 -17.89 -6.48 28.92
N VAL A 128 -17.89 -7.10 27.73
CA VAL A 128 -17.74 -8.56 27.55
C VAL A 128 -16.77 -8.91 26.42
N GLN A 129 -16.00 -7.94 25.92
CA GLN A 129 -14.97 -8.19 24.93
C GLN A 129 -13.96 -9.23 25.42
N SER A 130 -13.36 -9.96 24.48
CA SER A 130 -12.41 -11.02 24.79
C SER A 130 -11.47 -11.27 23.62
N GLY A 131 -10.25 -10.76 23.72
CA GLY A 131 -9.17 -11.07 22.77
C GLY A 131 -8.89 -12.58 22.65
N PRO A 132 -8.66 -13.32 23.76
CA PRO A 132 -8.44 -14.77 23.70
C PRO A 132 -9.63 -15.58 23.17
N GLY A 133 -10.85 -15.04 23.28
CA GLY A 133 -12.04 -15.65 22.67
C GLY A 133 -12.17 -15.37 21.17
N THR A 134 -11.55 -14.30 20.69
CA THR A 134 -11.67 -13.78 19.32
C THR A 134 -10.58 -14.36 18.42
N PHE A 135 -9.32 -14.30 18.84
CA PHE A 135 -8.16 -14.70 18.05
C PHE A 135 -7.73 -16.15 18.28
N VAL A 136 -6.78 -16.63 17.47
CA VAL A 136 -6.15 -17.96 17.63
C VAL A 136 -5.18 -17.92 18.81
N PHE A 137 -4.43 -16.82 18.93
CA PHE A 137 -3.57 -16.48 20.05
C PHE A 137 -3.76 -14.99 20.37
N PHE A 138 -3.65 -14.61 21.64
CA PHE A 138 -3.83 -13.22 22.06
C PHE A 138 -3.16 -12.96 23.41
N ASP A 139 -2.39 -11.90 23.50
CA ASP A 139 -1.80 -11.40 24.73
C ASP A 139 -1.83 -9.86 24.79
N THR A 140 -2.18 -9.32 25.95
CA THR A 140 -2.16 -7.87 26.28
C THR A 140 -1.15 -7.56 27.37
N PHE A 141 -0.32 -8.55 27.73
CA PHE A 141 0.73 -8.42 28.74
C PHE A 141 0.22 -7.85 30.08
N SER A 142 -1.06 -8.11 30.40
CA SER A 142 -1.76 -7.58 31.58
C SER A 142 -1.31 -8.22 32.91
N GLY A 143 -0.49 -9.27 32.83
CA GLY A 143 0.16 -9.90 33.97
C GLY A 143 1.41 -9.15 34.44
N THR A 144 2.30 -9.88 35.13
CA THR A 144 3.61 -9.37 35.58
C THR A 144 4.78 -10.13 34.94
N SER A 145 4.51 -10.98 33.96
CA SER A 145 5.51 -11.80 33.26
C SER A 145 4.92 -12.41 31.99
N VAL A 146 5.79 -12.83 31.06
CA VAL A 146 5.40 -13.45 29.79
C VAL A 146 5.18 -14.98 29.85
N PHE A 147 5.62 -15.64 30.93
CA PHE A 147 5.68 -17.11 31.07
C PHE A 147 4.35 -17.89 30.94
N ALA A 148 3.21 -17.22 30.87
CA ALA A 148 1.93 -17.91 30.68
C ALA A 148 1.73 -18.35 29.22
N ASN A 149 2.19 -17.54 28.29
CA ASN A 149 1.93 -17.67 26.85
C ASN A 149 3.23 -17.75 26.03
N TRP A 150 4.37 -17.42 26.65
CA TRP A 150 5.64 -17.27 25.98
C TRP A 150 6.79 -17.95 26.73
N ASP A 151 7.63 -18.63 25.97
CA ASP A 151 9.03 -18.88 26.31
C ASP A 151 9.80 -17.55 26.21
N SER A 152 10.65 -17.26 27.18
CA SER A 152 11.52 -16.08 27.17
C SER A 152 13.00 -16.46 27.07
N PHE A 153 13.78 -15.70 26.30
CA PHE A 153 15.22 -15.85 26.25
C PHE A 153 15.92 -14.49 26.32
N THR A 154 16.96 -14.41 27.15
CA THR A 154 17.79 -13.20 27.31
C THR A 154 19.27 -13.57 27.42
N THR A 155 20.14 -12.78 26.81
CA THR A 155 21.60 -12.96 26.85
C THR A 155 22.29 -11.61 26.70
N GLY A 156 23.60 -11.53 26.97
CA GLY A 156 24.44 -10.34 26.82
C GLY A 156 24.19 -9.20 27.83
N GLY A 157 23.07 -9.23 28.54
CA GLY A 157 22.58 -8.10 29.33
C GLY A 157 21.13 -7.72 29.00
N GLY A 158 20.52 -8.36 28.00
CA GLY A 158 19.10 -8.24 27.71
C GLY A 158 18.20 -8.48 28.93
N GLU A 159 17.16 -7.67 29.06
CA GLU A 159 16.18 -7.73 30.14
C GLU A 159 14.75 -7.76 29.57
N GLN A 160 13.81 -8.17 30.42
CA GLN A 160 12.38 -8.12 30.13
C GLN A 160 11.65 -7.49 31.30
N ASP A 161 10.73 -6.57 31.00
CA ASP A 161 9.82 -6.01 31.99
C ASP A 161 8.38 -6.14 31.48
N VAL A 162 7.49 -6.61 32.34
CA VAL A 162 6.06 -6.66 32.05
C VAL A 162 5.34 -5.91 33.14
N SER A 163 4.84 -4.74 32.79
CA SER A 163 4.16 -3.88 33.74
C SER A 163 3.08 -3.04 33.04
N ASN A 164 1.95 -2.85 33.71
CA ASN A 164 0.83 -2.02 33.23
C ASN A 164 0.30 -2.39 31.83
N GLY A 165 0.29 -3.66 31.46
CA GLY A 165 -0.18 -4.10 30.14
C GLY A 165 0.84 -3.91 29.01
N VAL A 166 2.10 -3.62 29.33
CA VAL A 166 3.16 -3.48 28.33
C VAL A 166 4.28 -4.46 28.62
N CYS A 167 4.70 -5.21 27.61
CA CYS A 167 5.94 -5.97 27.63
C CYS A 167 7.07 -5.18 26.99
N LYS A 168 8.20 -5.07 27.69
CA LYS A 168 9.41 -4.42 27.22
C LYS A 168 10.49 -5.46 26.96
N LEU A 169 11.03 -5.49 25.75
CA LEU A 169 12.22 -6.25 25.41
C LEU A 169 13.40 -5.28 25.40
N ILE A 170 14.24 -5.36 26.42
CA ILE A 170 15.25 -4.35 26.73
C ILE A 170 16.63 -4.86 26.34
N VAL A 171 17.40 -4.02 25.65
CA VAL A 171 18.79 -4.30 25.27
C VAL A 171 19.67 -3.12 25.71
N PRO A 172 20.17 -3.12 26.96
CA PRO A 172 20.66 -1.90 27.62
C PRO A 172 22.08 -1.48 27.21
N LYS A 173 22.84 -2.35 26.55
CA LYS A 173 24.22 -2.10 26.08
C LYS A 173 24.45 -2.86 24.78
N PHE A 174 25.48 -2.48 24.04
CA PHE A 174 25.93 -3.31 22.94
C PHE A 174 26.67 -4.55 23.46
N HIS A 175 26.21 -5.72 23.02
CA HIS A 175 26.97 -6.97 23.03
C HIS A 175 26.71 -7.73 21.73
N PRO A 176 27.69 -8.40 21.12
CA PRO A 176 27.50 -9.17 19.88
C PRO A 176 26.48 -10.31 19.98
N GLU A 177 26.09 -10.66 21.21
CA GLU A 177 25.10 -11.70 21.52
C GLU A 177 23.95 -11.13 22.37
N ASP A 178 23.73 -9.81 22.39
CA ASP A 178 22.65 -9.19 23.17
C ASP A 178 21.30 -9.42 22.48
N VAL A 179 20.43 -10.16 23.16
CA VAL A 179 19.08 -10.48 22.69
C VAL A 179 18.14 -10.47 23.90
N SER A 180 16.97 -9.88 23.73
CA SER A 180 15.80 -10.12 24.57
C SER A 180 14.65 -10.56 23.68
N SER A 181 14.15 -11.79 23.87
CA SER A 181 13.16 -12.39 23.00
C SER A 181 12.07 -13.16 23.72
N ILE A 182 10.92 -13.23 23.06
CA ILE A 182 9.79 -14.05 23.46
C ILE A 182 9.31 -14.89 22.28
N LYS A 183 8.92 -16.13 22.56
CA LYS A 183 8.43 -17.10 21.57
C LYS A 183 7.19 -17.80 22.10
N SER A 184 6.17 -17.98 21.27
CA SER A 184 4.91 -18.57 21.73
C SER A 184 5.07 -20.01 22.23
N GLU A 185 4.33 -20.36 23.28
CA GLU A 185 4.17 -21.76 23.72
C GLU A 185 3.37 -22.58 22.69
N ASP A 186 2.45 -21.93 21.98
CA ASP A 186 1.63 -22.54 20.92
C ASP A 186 2.36 -22.60 19.58
N ASP A 187 1.98 -23.58 18.77
CA ASP A 187 2.38 -23.73 17.37
C ASP A 187 1.21 -23.33 16.46
N PHE A 188 1.53 -22.74 15.31
CA PHE A 188 0.57 -22.27 14.31
C PHE A 188 0.85 -22.91 12.96
N SER A 189 -0.23 -23.29 12.27
CA SER A 189 -0.14 -23.78 10.90
C SER A 189 -0.16 -22.62 9.90
N ILE A 190 0.25 -22.91 8.66
CA ILE A 190 0.17 -21.96 7.54
C ILE A 190 -1.26 -21.42 7.35
N ASN A 191 -1.38 -20.25 6.71
CA ASN A 191 -2.59 -19.42 6.64
C ASN A 191 -2.88 -18.71 7.96
N SER A 192 -1.81 -18.18 8.56
CA SER A 192 -1.83 -17.43 9.80
C SER A 192 -1.17 -16.07 9.62
N MET A 193 -1.64 -15.08 10.36
CA MET A 193 -1.01 -13.77 10.43
C MET A 193 -0.70 -13.43 11.88
N PHE A 194 0.53 -13.01 12.13
CA PHE A 194 0.99 -12.54 13.44
C PHE A 194 1.03 -11.02 13.45
N VAL A 195 0.32 -10.40 14.39
CA VAL A 195 0.22 -8.94 14.52
C VAL A 195 0.68 -8.52 15.90
N VAL A 196 1.46 -7.44 15.95
CA VAL A 196 2.03 -6.89 17.17
C VAL A 196 1.81 -5.38 17.17
N LYS A 197 1.15 -4.86 18.20
CA LYS A 197 1.14 -3.42 18.48
C LYS A 197 2.35 -3.08 19.33
N ARG A 198 3.25 -2.29 18.76
CA ARG A 198 4.53 -1.95 19.38
C ARG A 198 4.87 -0.48 19.20
N SER A 199 5.81 -0.05 20.03
CA SER A 199 6.49 1.24 19.91
C SER A 199 7.95 1.03 20.27
N ARG A 200 8.83 1.84 19.69
CA ARG A 200 10.23 1.90 20.13
C ARG A 200 10.39 2.95 21.22
N THR A 201 11.37 2.73 22.08
CA THR A 201 11.90 3.77 22.97
C THR A 201 13.41 3.73 22.88
N THR A 202 14.02 4.89 22.66
CA THR A 202 15.45 5.07 22.64
C THR A 202 15.90 5.39 24.07
N THR A 203 17.04 4.86 24.48
CA THR A 203 17.65 5.30 25.73
C THR A 203 19.10 5.57 25.43
N GLY A 204 19.58 6.80 25.58
CA GLY A 204 20.98 7.13 25.28
C GLY A 204 21.11 8.22 24.24
N GLU A 205 22.25 8.23 23.54
CA GLU A 205 22.56 9.19 22.48
C GLU A 205 22.24 8.63 21.07
N ASP A 206 22.10 7.30 20.93
CA ASP A 206 21.64 6.66 19.69
C ASP A 206 20.11 6.66 19.64
N ILE A 207 19.58 7.31 18.60
CA ILE A 207 18.15 7.55 18.42
C ILE A 207 17.44 6.49 17.56
N ARG A 208 18.17 5.47 17.08
CA ARG A 208 17.58 4.51 16.13
C ARG A 208 16.62 3.52 16.79
N GLY A 209 16.80 3.23 18.08
CA GLY A 209 16.06 2.15 18.75
C GLY A 209 16.80 0.81 18.64
N PRO A 210 16.41 -0.26 19.37
CA PRO A 210 16.96 -1.58 19.14
C PRO A 210 16.45 -2.14 17.80
N VAL A 211 17.21 -3.04 17.17
CA VAL A 211 16.73 -3.77 16.00
C VAL A 211 15.64 -4.73 16.45
N ILE A 212 14.41 -4.54 15.96
CA ILE A 212 13.29 -5.41 16.29
C ILE A 212 13.13 -6.46 15.20
N THR A 213 12.96 -7.69 15.62
CA THR A 213 12.73 -8.84 14.75
C THR A 213 11.43 -9.50 15.15
N GLN A 214 10.49 -9.68 14.22
CA GLN A 214 9.22 -10.35 14.51
C GLN A 214 8.75 -11.26 13.37
N GLY A 215 8.00 -12.30 13.71
CA GLY A 215 7.39 -13.19 12.72
C GLY A 215 7.30 -14.62 13.22
N PHE A 216 7.65 -15.59 12.37
CA PHE A 216 7.54 -17.01 12.63
C PHE A 216 8.90 -17.71 12.68
N VAL A 217 9.06 -18.66 13.61
CA VAL A 217 10.26 -19.48 13.79
C VAL A 217 9.93 -20.95 13.99
N ASP A 218 10.89 -21.82 13.73
CA ASP A 218 10.74 -23.27 13.93
C ASP A 218 10.43 -23.63 15.39
N PRO A 219 9.48 -24.55 15.66
CA PRO A 219 9.08 -24.91 17.02
C PRO A 219 10.20 -25.51 17.88
N GLN A 220 11.12 -26.26 17.26
CA GLN A 220 12.16 -27.00 17.97
C GLN A 220 13.45 -26.19 18.09
N LYS A 221 13.80 -25.44 17.04
CA LYS A 221 15.01 -24.62 17.03
C LYS A 221 14.85 -23.43 16.10
N GLU A 222 14.71 -22.25 16.69
CA GLU A 222 14.44 -20.97 16.02
C GLU A 222 15.29 -20.71 14.77
N THR A 223 16.54 -21.18 14.75
CA THR A 223 17.45 -20.99 13.61
C THR A 223 17.23 -21.96 12.44
N LYS A 224 16.22 -22.83 12.47
CA LYS A 224 15.95 -23.82 11.40
C LYS A 224 15.09 -23.23 10.30
N ASN A 225 13.82 -23.00 10.60
CA ASN A 225 12.86 -22.33 9.73
C ASN A 225 12.58 -20.94 10.29
N GLN A 226 12.64 -19.92 9.43
CA GLN A 226 12.47 -18.52 9.83
C GLN A 226 11.69 -17.77 8.76
N ILE A 227 10.75 -16.94 9.21
CA ILE A 227 10.06 -15.91 8.45
C ILE A 227 10.01 -14.70 9.38
N LEU A 228 11.01 -13.83 9.29
CA LEU A 228 11.21 -12.76 10.26
C LEU A 228 11.36 -11.42 9.55
N ALA A 229 10.45 -10.49 9.83
CA ALA A 229 10.64 -9.08 9.47
C ALA A 229 11.60 -8.45 10.48
N VAL A 230 12.59 -7.73 9.97
CA VAL A 230 13.63 -7.03 10.74
C VAL A 230 13.51 -5.55 10.42
N SER A 231 13.26 -4.74 11.45
CA SER A 231 12.99 -3.31 11.31
C SER A 231 14.01 -2.46 12.07
N GLU A 232 13.75 -1.15 12.09
CA GLU A 232 14.63 -0.13 12.68
C GLU A 232 16.00 -0.14 11.98
N LEU A 233 16.06 -0.47 10.69
CA LEU A 233 17.27 -0.38 9.87
C LEU A 233 17.34 1.01 9.24
N GLU A 234 18.55 1.49 8.92
CA GLU A 234 18.78 2.77 8.22
C GLU A 234 17.93 3.96 8.76
N ASN A 235 17.80 4.08 10.09
CA ASN A 235 16.97 5.11 10.73
C ASN A 235 15.47 5.02 10.37
N GLU A 236 14.96 3.79 10.30
CA GLU A 236 13.58 3.35 10.01
C GLU A 236 13.14 3.32 8.55
N THR A 237 13.99 3.78 7.64
CA THR A 237 13.65 3.82 6.21
C THR A 237 13.76 2.44 5.53
N GLU A 238 14.03 1.39 6.29
CA GLU A 238 14.22 0.04 5.76
C GLU A 238 13.66 -1.04 6.70
N VAL A 239 12.95 -2.00 6.09
CA VAL A 239 12.59 -3.28 6.70
C VAL A 239 13.14 -4.39 5.81
N SER A 240 13.75 -5.40 6.42
CA SER A 240 14.27 -6.56 5.69
C SER A 240 13.63 -7.85 6.15
N TRP A 241 13.74 -8.88 5.31
CA TRP A 241 13.34 -10.23 5.67
C TRP A 241 14.54 -11.09 6.05
N THR A 242 14.33 -11.97 7.02
CA THR A 242 15.15 -13.15 7.27
C THR A 242 14.32 -14.39 7.02
N ILE A 243 14.57 -15.05 5.89
CA ILE A 243 13.85 -16.24 5.47
C ILE A 243 14.78 -17.43 5.41
N LYS A 244 14.38 -18.50 6.07
CA LYS A 244 15.10 -19.76 6.04
C LYS A 244 14.14 -20.93 5.94
N ASN A 245 14.42 -21.83 5.00
CA ASN A 245 13.75 -23.12 4.87
C ASN A 245 14.79 -24.24 5.01
N ASP A 246 14.83 -24.86 6.18
CA ASP A 246 15.83 -25.88 6.53
C ASP A 246 15.66 -27.15 5.68
N LYS A 247 14.43 -27.46 5.29
CA LYS A 247 14.10 -28.67 4.52
C LYS A 247 14.68 -28.59 3.10
N GLU A 248 14.62 -27.41 2.50
CA GLU A 248 15.10 -27.16 1.14
C GLU A 248 16.54 -26.62 1.11
N ASP A 249 17.17 -26.40 2.28
CA ASP A 249 18.50 -25.79 2.46
C ASP A 249 18.63 -24.40 1.80
N VAL A 250 17.54 -23.61 1.86
CA VAL A 250 17.47 -22.28 1.25
C VAL A 250 17.48 -21.20 2.33
N ARG A 251 18.18 -20.09 2.03
CA ARG A 251 18.23 -18.87 2.84
C ARG A 251 18.09 -17.67 1.91
N TYR A 252 17.25 -16.72 2.31
CA TYR A 252 17.00 -15.51 1.54
C TYR A 252 16.82 -14.33 2.49
N TYR A 253 17.52 -13.24 2.20
CA TYR A 253 17.56 -12.05 3.06
C TYR A 253 17.39 -10.79 2.20
N PRO A 254 16.23 -10.62 1.54
CA PRO A 254 15.97 -9.40 0.80
C PRO A 254 15.82 -8.25 1.80
N SER A 255 16.49 -7.15 1.47
CA SER A 255 16.23 -5.83 2.02
C SER A 255 15.27 -5.11 1.09
N ASP A 256 14.31 -4.37 1.64
CA ASP A 256 13.37 -3.58 0.87
C ASP A 256 13.02 -2.26 1.58
N LEU A 257 12.63 -1.24 0.79
CA LEU A 257 12.46 0.17 1.17
C LEU A 257 11.08 0.44 1.81
N ALA A 258 10.55 -0.50 2.60
CA ALA A 258 9.39 -0.21 3.44
C ALA A 258 9.85 0.66 4.61
N ASP A 259 9.20 1.81 4.80
CA ASP A 259 9.50 2.74 5.89
C ASP A 259 8.51 2.54 7.05
N ILE A 260 9.02 2.49 8.28
CA ILE A 260 8.15 2.60 9.45
C ILE A 260 7.79 4.08 9.67
N GLY A 261 8.75 5.00 9.61
CA GLY A 261 8.50 6.45 9.64
C GLY A 261 7.77 6.96 10.89
N GLU A 262 7.77 6.19 11.98
CA GLU A 262 7.00 6.52 13.18
C GLU A 262 7.85 7.31 14.18
N THR A 263 7.23 8.34 14.77
CA THR A 263 7.91 9.12 15.80
C THR A 263 8.11 8.26 17.04
N GLU A 264 9.25 8.43 17.71
CA GLU A 264 9.53 7.71 18.94
C GLU A 264 8.38 7.85 19.96
N GLY A 265 7.90 6.71 20.46
CA GLY A 265 6.81 6.64 21.43
C GLY A 265 5.41 6.52 20.84
N ASP A 266 5.25 6.69 19.52
CA ASP A 266 4.00 6.41 18.83
C ASP A 266 3.79 4.90 18.71
N TRP A 267 2.52 4.49 18.85
CA TRP A 267 2.12 3.10 18.82
C TRP A 267 1.53 2.74 17.47
N TYR A 268 2.12 1.74 16.84
CA TYR A 268 1.71 1.24 15.53
C TYR A 268 1.63 -0.29 15.56
N THR A 269 0.97 -0.87 14.57
CA THR A 269 0.87 -2.32 14.42
C THR A 269 1.70 -2.81 13.24
N ILE A 270 2.44 -3.89 13.44
CA ILE A 270 3.13 -4.60 12.36
C ILE A 270 2.57 -6.01 12.25
N GLY A 271 2.17 -6.38 11.04
CA GLY A 271 1.65 -7.69 10.68
C GLY A 271 2.59 -8.46 9.77
N VAL A 272 2.78 -9.75 10.07
CA VAL A 272 3.46 -10.72 9.19
C VAL A 272 2.46 -11.81 8.85
N ALA A 273 2.02 -11.83 7.59
CA ALA A 273 1.15 -12.88 7.07
C ALA A 273 1.99 -14.01 6.47
N TRP A 274 1.60 -15.25 6.75
CA TRP A 274 2.23 -16.46 6.25
C TRP A 274 1.14 -17.42 5.76
N TYR A 275 1.11 -17.64 4.45
CA TYR A 275 -0.01 -18.27 3.78
C TYR A 275 0.42 -19.12 2.59
N MET A 276 -0.52 -19.92 2.09
CA MET A 276 -0.30 -20.79 0.95
C MET A 276 -0.93 -20.18 -0.30
N GLU A 277 -0.20 -20.22 -1.40
CA GLU A 277 -0.60 -19.76 -2.72
C GLU A 277 -0.07 -20.77 -3.74
N ASP A 278 -0.95 -21.33 -4.58
CA ASP A 278 -0.60 -22.36 -5.57
C ASP A 278 0.29 -23.52 -5.02
N GLU A 279 -0.07 -24.05 -3.85
CA GLU A 279 0.64 -25.13 -3.12
C GLU A 279 2.02 -24.74 -2.54
N LEU A 280 2.45 -23.49 -2.70
CA LEU A 280 3.71 -22.96 -2.20
C LEU A 280 3.49 -21.93 -1.10
N GLY A 281 4.53 -21.66 -0.30
CA GLY A 281 4.47 -20.68 0.78
C GLY A 281 4.69 -19.26 0.27
N SER A 282 3.84 -18.35 0.72
CA SER A 282 3.95 -16.91 0.50
C SER A 282 3.94 -16.16 1.83
N ILE A 283 4.52 -14.97 1.84
CA ILE A 283 4.50 -14.06 2.99
C ILE A 283 4.19 -12.64 2.53
N ALA A 284 3.58 -11.87 3.41
CA ALA A 284 3.24 -10.46 3.20
C ALA A 284 3.45 -9.68 4.50
N TRP A 285 3.73 -8.38 4.36
CA TRP A 285 3.97 -7.47 5.47
C TRP A 285 2.90 -6.38 5.53
N TYR A 286 2.54 -5.98 6.75
CA TYR A 286 1.51 -4.98 7.00
C TYR A 286 1.98 -3.98 8.05
N LYS A 287 1.63 -2.70 7.85
CA LYS A 287 1.69 -1.65 8.86
C LYS A 287 0.30 -1.05 9.04
N ASP A 288 -0.17 -0.98 10.28
CA ASP A 288 -1.48 -0.39 10.62
C ASP A 288 -2.65 -0.95 9.81
N GLY A 289 -2.58 -2.26 9.55
CA GLY A 289 -3.56 -3.00 8.76
C GLY A 289 -3.44 -2.81 7.24
N VAL A 290 -2.51 -1.98 6.77
CA VAL A 290 -2.24 -1.75 5.34
C VAL A 290 -1.11 -2.64 4.88
N ARG A 291 -1.32 -3.40 3.80
CA ARG A 291 -0.31 -4.27 3.18
C ARG A 291 0.70 -3.44 2.41
N ASP A 292 1.99 -3.70 2.61
CA ASP A 292 3.03 -3.21 1.69
C ASP A 292 3.42 -4.34 0.74
N THR A 293 3.02 -4.23 -0.53
CA THR A 293 3.25 -5.27 -1.53
C THR A 293 4.71 -5.39 -1.94
N LYS A 294 5.56 -4.40 -1.67
CA LYS A 294 7.00 -4.49 -1.97
C LYS A 294 7.67 -5.57 -1.12
N MET A 295 7.15 -5.75 0.09
CA MET A 295 7.58 -6.75 1.06
C MET A 295 7.00 -8.16 0.81
N ASP A 296 6.19 -8.36 -0.24
CA ASP A 296 5.60 -9.66 -0.55
C ASP A 296 6.64 -10.62 -1.14
N ILE A 297 6.68 -11.86 -0.62
CA ILE A 297 7.56 -12.90 -1.14
C ILE A 297 6.76 -14.17 -1.40
N VAL A 298 6.76 -14.59 -2.66
CA VAL A 298 6.09 -15.80 -3.14
C VAL A 298 7.14 -16.84 -3.49
N SER A 299 7.03 -18.03 -2.90
CA SER A 299 7.90 -19.15 -3.27
C SER A 299 7.54 -19.67 -4.66
N THR A 300 8.54 -20.14 -5.40
CA THR A 300 8.37 -20.83 -6.68
C THR A 300 8.87 -22.26 -6.59
N GLU A 301 8.54 -23.10 -7.58
CA GLU A 301 9.09 -24.47 -7.64
C GLU A 301 10.62 -24.48 -7.72
N GLU A 302 11.21 -23.47 -8.37
CA GLU A 302 12.66 -23.30 -8.48
C GLU A 302 13.27 -22.78 -7.17
N TYR A 303 12.56 -21.86 -6.51
CA TYR A 303 13.03 -21.23 -5.28
C TYR A 303 11.96 -21.28 -4.17
N ASN A 304 12.03 -22.35 -3.38
CA ASN A 304 11.11 -22.59 -2.26
C ASN A 304 11.61 -21.97 -0.95
N TYR A 305 11.52 -20.64 -0.87
CA TYR A 305 12.04 -19.86 0.26
C TYR A 305 11.23 -20.03 1.55
N VAL A 306 9.91 -20.10 1.44
CA VAL A 306 9.00 -19.98 2.58
C VAL A 306 8.63 -21.36 3.13
N PRO A 307 8.98 -21.67 4.38
CA PRO A 307 8.59 -22.94 5.01
C PRO A 307 7.07 -23.03 5.21
N VAL A 308 6.50 -24.24 5.13
CA VAL A 308 5.03 -24.48 5.22
C VAL A 308 4.61 -25.40 6.38
N GLY A 309 5.55 -25.88 7.18
CA GLY A 309 5.27 -26.67 8.39
C GLY A 309 4.90 -25.78 9.57
N ASP A 310 4.32 -26.34 10.64
CA ASP A 310 3.91 -25.57 11.82
C ASP A 310 5.09 -24.75 12.41
N MET A 311 4.81 -23.51 12.80
CA MET A 311 5.78 -22.54 13.33
C MET A 311 5.28 -21.86 14.60
N LYS A 312 6.19 -21.30 15.39
CA LYS A 312 5.89 -20.46 16.56
C LYS A 312 6.00 -19.00 16.19
N VAL A 313 5.24 -18.13 16.84
CA VAL A 313 5.46 -16.68 16.70
C VAL A 313 6.58 -16.23 17.62
N TYR A 314 7.34 -15.24 17.17
CA TYR A 314 8.58 -14.79 17.79
C TYR A 314 8.71 -13.28 17.69
N ILE A 315 9.20 -12.66 18.76
CA ILE A 315 9.61 -11.26 18.78
C ILE A 315 10.94 -11.17 19.52
N SER A 316 11.89 -10.38 19.01
CA SER A 316 13.10 -10.02 19.73
C SER A 316 13.54 -8.58 19.51
N ALA A 317 14.19 -8.03 20.53
CA ALA A 317 15.01 -6.84 20.43
C ALA A 317 16.49 -7.24 20.46
N ASN A 318 17.29 -6.63 19.59
CA ASN A 318 18.70 -6.95 19.39
C ASN A 318 19.54 -5.67 19.27
N SER A 319 20.83 -5.73 19.55
CA SER A 319 21.77 -4.64 19.23
C SER A 319 22.16 -4.65 17.74
N TYR A 320 22.51 -3.49 17.18
CA TYR A 320 23.15 -3.42 15.86
C TYR A 320 24.51 -4.11 15.85
N SER A 321 24.90 -4.62 14.69
CA SER A 321 26.22 -5.25 14.48
C SER A 321 27.39 -4.24 14.48
N ASP A 322 27.09 -2.95 14.38
CA ASP A 322 28.03 -1.83 14.28
C ASP A 322 28.63 -1.37 15.63
N ALA A 323 28.25 -2.01 16.73
CA ALA A 323 28.72 -1.72 18.08
C ALA A 323 28.23 -0.41 18.72
N SER A 324 27.09 0.13 18.27
CA SER A 324 26.54 1.39 18.79
C SER A 324 26.02 1.30 20.23
N ASP A 325 26.31 2.33 21.04
CA ASP A 325 26.03 2.36 22.48
C ASP A 325 24.54 2.61 22.78
N ASN A 326 23.91 1.65 23.48
CA ASN A 326 22.59 1.76 24.12
C ASN A 326 21.44 2.19 23.18
N THR A 327 20.69 1.21 22.70
CA THR A 327 19.65 1.41 21.69
C THR A 327 18.24 1.52 22.28
N GLY A 328 18.05 1.29 23.58
CA GLY A 328 16.74 1.40 24.24
C GLY A 328 15.98 0.07 24.32
N TYR A 329 14.68 0.08 24.04
CA TYR A 329 13.81 -1.09 24.17
C TYR A 329 12.60 -1.06 23.23
N ALA A 330 12.13 -2.25 22.86
CA ALA A 330 10.84 -2.43 22.20
C ALA A 330 9.75 -2.51 23.26
N SER A 331 8.69 -1.71 23.14
CA SER A 331 7.48 -1.80 23.96
C SER A 331 6.37 -2.45 23.16
N ILE A 332 5.65 -3.39 23.78
CA ILE A 332 4.59 -4.17 23.14
C ILE A 332 3.33 -4.05 24.00
N ASP A 333 2.25 -3.55 23.41
CA ASP A 333 0.94 -3.37 24.07
C ASP A 333 0.12 -4.66 23.96
N TYR A 334 -0.01 -5.19 22.75
CA TYR A 334 -0.63 -6.49 22.52
C TYR A 334 -0.02 -7.23 21.33
N ALA A 335 -0.21 -8.54 21.31
CA ALA A 335 0.14 -9.39 20.20
C ALA A 335 -0.93 -10.46 19.98
N TYR A 336 -1.26 -10.76 18.73
CA TYR A 336 -2.25 -11.79 18.40
C TYR A 336 -1.91 -12.55 17.12
N VAL A 337 -2.46 -13.77 17.02
CA VAL A 337 -2.46 -14.55 15.77
C VAL A 337 -3.89 -14.73 15.29
N ARG A 338 -4.13 -14.45 14.02
CA ARG A 338 -5.41 -14.65 13.33
C ARG A 338 -5.26 -15.61 12.15
N ASN A 339 -6.37 -16.22 11.75
CA ASN A 339 -6.44 -16.92 10.46
C ASN A 339 -6.27 -15.88 9.33
N PHE A 340 -5.63 -16.28 8.24
CA PHE A 340 -5.34 -15.38 7.12
C PHE A 340 -5.61 -16.06 5.77
N VAL A 341 -6.09 -15.29 4.80
CA VAL A 341 -6.18 -15.66 3.38
C VAL A 341 -5.76 -14.44 2.56
N PRO A 342 -5.12 -14.60 1.39
CA PRO A 342 -4.60 -13.46 0.62
C PRO A 342 -5.69 -12.49 0.18
N ASP A 343 -6.83 -13.00 -0.26
CA ASP A 343 -8.02 -12.20 -0.56
C ASP A 343 -8.94 -12.16 0.67
N GLU A 344 -8.74 -11.16 1.52
CA GLU A 344 -9.50 -11.05 2.77
C GLU A 344 -11.00 -10.78 2.55
N PRO A 345 -11.88 -11.22 3.47
CA PRO A 345 -13.31 -10.92 3.39
C PRO A 345 -13.59 -9.42 3.47
N VAL A 346 -14.48 -8.93 2.60
CA VAL A 346 -14.91 -7.53 2.58
C VAL A 346 -16.09 -7.33 3.51
N VAL A 347 -16.03 -6.31 4.38
CA VAL A 347 -17.06 -5.97 5.37
C VAL A 347 -17.85 -4.73 4.91
N THR A 348 -19.18 -4.79 5.01
CA THR A 348 -20.08 -3.68 4.67
C THR A 348 -21.16 -3.54 5.75
N LEU A 349 -21.46 -2.32 6.19
CA LEU A 349 -22.54 -2.04 7.14
C LEU A 349 -23.81 -1.62 6.37
N GLU A 350 -24.94 -2.30 6.60
CA GLU A 350 -26.25 -1.86 6.11
C GLU A 350 -26.82 -0.85 7.11
N SER A 351 -26.78 0.46 6.80
CA SER A 351 -27.36 1.50 7.66
C SER A 351 -28.88 1.30 7.84
N SER A 352 -29.31 1.03 9.07
CA SER A 352 -30.72 0.92 9.45
C SER A 352 -31.28 2.21 10.06
N MET A 353 -31.69 3.15 9.21
CA MET A 353 -32.70 4.14 9.59
C MET A 353 -33.91 3.98 8.66
N GLN A 354 -35.03 3.50 9.22
CA GLN A 354 -36.33 3.61 8.57
C GLN A 354 -36.71 5.08 8.46
N GLU A 355 -36.86 5.59 7.24
CA GLU A 355 -37.77 6.70 6.99
C GLU A 355 -38.86 6.31 5.98
N SER A 356 -40.10 6.52 6.44
CA SER A 356 -41.28 6.63 5.59
C SER A 356 -41.08 7.78 4.61
N THR A 357 -41.14 7.46 3.31
CA THR A 357 -41.50 8.34 2.19
C THR A 357 -41.43 9.83 2.46
N GLU A 358 -40.21 10.38 2.37
CA GLU A 358 -39.87 11.56 1.59
C GLU A 358 -38.37 11.43 1.28
N GLU A 359 -38.02 11.49 -0.01
CA GLU A 359 -36.64 11.33 -0.49
C GLU A 359 -35.73 12.36 0.20
N THR A 360 -34.87 11.88 1.10
CA THR A 360 -33.78 12.68 1.66
C THR A 360 -32.47 11.90 1.48
N ILE A 361 -31.61 12.52 0.68
CA ILE A 361 -30.34 12.03 0.14
C ILE A 361 -29.31 12.00 1.28
N ILE A 362 -28.75 10.83 1.59
CA ILE A 362 -27.54 10.73 2.42
C ILE A 362 -26.37 10.86 1.47
N GLU A 363 -25.73 12.02 1.49
CA GLU A 363 -24.57 12.33 0.64
C GLU A 363 -23.39 11.45 1.06
N THR A 364 -22.98 10.57 0.13
CA THR A 364 -21.57 10.17 -0.03
C THR A 364 -20.68 11.41 0.16
N PRO A 365 -19.50 11.33 0.81
CA PRO A 365 -18.55 12.45 0.74
C PRO A 365 -18.49 12.89 -0.72
N ALA A 366 -18.72 14.18 -0.96
CA ALA A 366 -18.94 14.70 -2.30
C ALA A 366 -17.73 14.32 -3.15
N ARG A 367 -17.88 13.24 -3.93
CA ARG A 367 -16.91 12.83 -4.92
C ARG A 367 -16.77 14.00 -5.86
N ILE A 368 -15.54 14.40 -6.15
CA ILE A 368 -15.36 15.41 -7.18
C ILE A 368 -15.94 14.82 -8.46
N ASN A 369 -16.93 15.52 -9.02
CA ASN A 369 -17.44 15.19 -10.35
C ASN A 369 -16.99 16.33 -11.23
N ILE A 370 -15.78 16.20 -11.76
CA ILE A 370 -15.32 17.09 -12.80
C ILE A 370 -16.27 16.83 -13.97
N THR A 371 -17.06 17.84 -14.34
CA THR A 371 -17.95 17.73 -15.50
C THR A 371 -17.30 18.52 -16.62
N PRO A 372 -16.27 17.96 -17.30
CA PRO A 372 -15.57 18.71 -18.31
C PRO A 372 -16.55 19.11 -19.41
N SER A 373 -16.38 20.33 -19.92
CA SER A 373 -17.10 20.73 -21.12
C SER A 373 -16.84 19.72 -22.25
N SER A 374 -17.84 19.42 -23.07
CA SER A 374 -17.70 18.43 -24.13
C SER A 374 -16.50 18.75 -25.04
N GLY A 375 -15.54 17.82 -25.12
CA GLY A 375 -14.31 17.99 -25.89
C GLY A 375 -13.11 18.49 -25.09
N ILE A 376 -13.26 18.76 -23.80
CA ILE A 376 -12.16 19.06 -22.87
C ILE A 376 -11.55 17.75 -22.34
N MET A 377 -10.22 17.73 -22.31
CA MET A 377 -9.40 16.66 -21.78
C MET A 377 -9.09 16.90 -20.31
N THR A 378 -9.38 15.91 -19.47
CA THR A 378 -9.07 15.91 -18.05
C THR A 378 -8.20 14.71 -17.78
N ALA A 379 -6.90 14.97 -17.79
CA ALA A 379 -5.88 13.93 -17.73
C ALA A 379 -5.36 13.71 -16.32
N ILE A 380 -4.97 12.48 -16.01
CA ILE A 380 -4.15 12.14 -14.84
C ILE A 380 -2.82 11.54 -15.27
N ARG A 381 -1.75 11.95 -14.62
CA ARG A 381 -0.40 11.43 -14.80
C ARG A 381 -0.11 10.34 -13.79
N ILE A 382 0.28 9.17 -14.29
CA ILE A 382 0.54 7.98 -13.48
C ILE A 382 2.00 7.59 -13.69
N PHE A 383 2.84 7.85 -12.68
CA PHE A 383 4.27 7.52 -12.69
C PHE A 383 4.52 6.05 -12.28
N ASN A 384 3.59 5.45 -11.55
CA ASN A 384 3.60 4.04 -11.17
C ASN A 384 2.16 3.49 -11.23
N THR A 385 1.96 2.38 -11.94
CA THR A 385 0.64 1.75 -12.05
C THR A 385 0.24 0.90 -10.84
N THR A 386 1.15 0.72 -9.88
CA THR A 386 0.87 0.06 -8.60
C THR A 386 -0.21 0.86 -7.85
N GLY A 387 -1.35 0.22 -7.54
CA GLY A 387 -2.50 0.87 -6.90
C GLY A 387 -3.61 1.31 -7.85
N TYR A 388 -3.41 1.23 -9.17
CA TYR A 388 -4.44 1.50 -10.17
C TYR A 388 -5.00 0.21 -10.77
N ASP A 389 -5.80 -0.50 -9.98
CA ASP A 389 -6.56 -1.67 -10.45
C ASP A 389 -7.83 -1.26 -11.23
N GLU A 390 -8.67 -2.23 -11.59
CA GLU A 390 -9.89 -1.99 -12.37
C GLU A 390 -10.86 -1.06 -11.63
N ASP A 391 -11.00 -1.21 -10.30
CA ASP A 391 -11.91 -0.38 -9.51
C ASP A 391 -11.39 1.06 -9.41
N ALA A 392 -10.07 1.25 -9.26
CA ALA A 392 -9.45 2.57 -9.28
C ALA A 392 -9.62 3.28 -10.62
N ILE A 393 -9.49 2.58 -11.76
CA ILE A 393 -9.71 3.16 -13.09
C ILE A 393 -11.18 3.58 -13.28
N VAL A 394 -12.12 2.76 -12.80
CA VAL A 394 -13.56 3.12 -12.79
C VAL A 394 -13.77 4.38 -11.95
N GLU A 395 -13.15 4.48 -10.78
CA GLU A 395 -13.26 5.64 -9.89
C GLU A 395 -12.71 6.93 -10.52
N LEU A 396 -11.55 6.86 -11.21
CA LEU A 396 -11.01 7.98 -11.98
C LEU A 396 -12.01 8.46 -13.03
N LYS A 397 -12.61 7.52 -13.78
CA LYS A 397 -13.61 7.83 -14.80
C LYS A 397 -14.87 8.47 -14.22
N GLU A 398 -15.41 7.90 -13.14
CA GLU A 398 -16.59 8.42 -12.44
C GLU A 398 -16.35 9.82 -11.86
N SER A 399 -15.10 10.15 -11.55
CA SER A 399 -14.69 11.47 -11.05
C SER A 399 -14.55 12.53 -12.16
N GLY A 400 -14.72 12.12 -13.42
CA GLY A 400 -14.69 13.01 -14.57
C GLY A 400 -13.37 13.08 -15.32
N LEU A 401 -12.39 12.23 -14.95
CA LEU A 401 -11.17 12.08 -15.73
C LEU A 401 -11.48 11.26 -16.99
N ASN A 402 -10.87 11.65 -18.10
CA ASN A 402 -11.11 10.99 -19.39
C ASN A 402 -9.84 10.60 -20.13
N THR A 403 -8.67 10.99 -19.61
CA THR A 403 -7.37 10.65 -20.18
C THR A 403 -6.40 10.20 -19.09
N ILE A 404 -5.58 9.20 -19.38
CA ILE A 404 -4.47 8.75 -18.53
C ILE A 404 -3.17 8.96 -19.31
N MET A 405 -2.18 9.60 -18.69
CA MET A 405 -0.82 9.71 -19.19
C MET A 405 0.07 8.83 -18.31
N VAL A 406 0.46 7.66 -18.79
CA VAL A 406 1.15 6.63 -17.99
C VAL A 406 2.62 6.54 -18.36
N LEU A 407 3.51 6.57 -17.35
CA LEU A 407 4.95 6.48 -17.56
C LEU A 407 5.29 5.20 -18.34
N THR A 408 5.93 5.37 -19.49
CA THR A 408 6.22 4.29 -20.44
C THR A 408 7.70 4.29 -20.80
N ASN A 409 8.31 3.11 -20.73
CA ASN A 409 9.68 2.85 -21.15
C ASN A 409 9.78 1.45 -21.78
N LYS A 410 10.97 1.08 -22.25
CA LYS A 410 11.20 -0.21 -22.94
C LYS A 410 10.95 -1.42 -22.04
N ASP A 411 11.09 -1.27 -20.72
CA ASP A 411 10.98 -2.37 -19.77
C ASP A 411 9.54 -2.63 -19.34
N ASN A 412 8.69 -1.59 -19.32
CA ASN A 412 7.31 -1.70 -18.83
C ASN A 412 6.24 -1.78 -19.92
N ILE A 413 6.52 -1.34 -21.16
CA ILE A 413 5.48 -1.15 -22.19
C ILE A 413 4.61 -2.39 -22.43
N TRP A 414 5.21 -3.57 -22.51
CA TRP A 414 4.47 -4.83 -22.73
C TRP A 414 3.67 -5.28 -21.50
N ASN A 415 4.06 -4.86 -20.30
CA ASN A 415 3.33 -5.14 -19.06
C ASN A 415 2.10 -4.23 -18.89
N LEU A 416 2.02 -3.13 -19.65
CA LEU A 416 0.89 -2.19 -19.60
C LEU A 416 -0.34 -2.66 -20.39
N GLU A 417 -0.28 -3.77 -21.15
CA GLU A 417 -1.38 -4.18 -22.04
C GLU A 417 -2.72 -4.33 -21.30
N ARG A 418 -2.72 -4.96 -20.11
CA ARG A 418 -3.94 -5.10 -19.30
C ARG A 418 -4.42 -3.74 -18.78
N PHE A 419 -3.51 -2.88 -18.38
CA PHE A 419 -3.82 -1.55 -17.87
C PHE A 419 -4.49 -0.69 -18.95
N VAL A 420 -3.88 -0.60 -20.13
CA VAL A 420 -4.42 0.15 -21.28
C VAL A 420 -5.79 -0.39 -21.69
N LYS A 421 -5.94 -1.71 -21.77
CA LYS A 421 -7.23 -2.34 -22.06
C LYS A 421 -8.32 -1.94 -21.06
N THR A 422 -7.99 -1.94 -19.78
CA THR A 422 -8.95 -1.64 -18.70
C THR A 422 -9.39 -0.17 -18.75
N ALA A 423 -8.47 0.74 -19.06
CA ALA A 423 -8.79 2.14 -19.31
C ALA A 423 -9.73 2.32 -20.52
N HIS A 424 -9.45 1.64 -21.64
CA HIS A 424 -10.33 1.69 -22.82
C HIS A 424 -11.71 1.09 -22.57
N ASP A 425 -11.80 -0.02 -21.83
CA ASP A 425 -13.09 -0.62 -21.44
C ASP A 425 -13.95 0.34 -20.58
N ASN A 426 -13.32 1.37 -19.99
CA ASN A 426 -13.95 2.44 -19.21
C ASN A 426 -14.02 3.79 -19.96
N ASP A 427 -13.91 3.80 -21.30
CA ASP A 427 -14.00 4.99 -22.14
C ASP A 427 -12.97 6.09 -21.75
N MET A 428 -11.75 5.69 -21.38
CA MET A 428 -10.63 6.60 -21.12
C MET A 428 -9.58 6.50 -22.24
N GLN A 429 -9.00 7.63 -22.64
CA GLN A 429 -7.84 7.66 -23.53
C GLN A 429 -6.56 7.36 -22.74
N VAL A 430 -5.57 6.74 -23.37
CA VAL A 430 -4.27 6.46 -22.74
C VAL A 430 -3.11 6.95 -23.60
N TYR A 431 -2.32 7.84 -23.04
CA TYR A 431 -1.10 8.36 -23.64
C TYR A 431 0.12 7.68 -22.98
N ALA A 432 1.05 7.20 -23.80
CA ALA A 432 2.34 6.73 -23.31
C ALA A 432 3.22 7.95 -22.99
N MET A 433 3.46 8.17 -21.70
CA MET A 433 4.24 9.30 -21.19
C MET A 433 5.72 8.93 -21.12
N ILE A 434 6.54 9.59 -21.93
CA ILE A 434 7.96 9.31 -22.13
C ILE A 434 8.76 10.48 -21.54
N PHE A 435 9.42 10.21 -20.42
CA PHE A 435 10.35 11.14 -19.78
C PHE A 435 11.79 10.89 -20.24
N ASN A 436 12.71 11.73 -19.78
CA ASN A 436 14.14 11.58 -20.02
C ASN A 436 14.68 10.26 -19.46
N ASP A 437 15.78 9.76 -20.03
CA ASP A 437 16.45 8.56 -19.50
C ASP A 437 16.87 8.81 -18.04
N PRO A 438 16.31 8.07 -17.06
CA PRO A 438 16.63 8.26 -15.64
C PRO A 438 18.07 7.88 -15.29
N ASN A 439 18.80 7.21 -16.20
CA ASN A 439 20.18 6.78 -16.02
C ASN A 439 21.18 7.58 -16.88
N SER A 440 20.71 8.56 -17.65
CA SER A 440 21.54 9.37 -18.53
C SER A 440 22.37 10.37 -17.69
N ASP A 441 23.69 10.39 -17.89
CA ASP A 441 24.52 11.50 -17.45
C ASP A 441 24.01 12.79 -18.14
N THR A 442 24.06 13.94 -17.46
CA THR A 442 23.49 15.24 -17.90
C THR A 442 24.00 15.80 -19.26
N ASN A 443 24.82 15.05 -19.98
CA ASN A 443 25.43 15.39 -21.27
C ASN A 443 25.05 14.42 -22.42
N GLU A 444 24.26 13.37 -22.18
CA GLU A 444 23.82 12.47 -23.26
C GLU A 444 22.60 13.03 -24.02
N ASP A 445 22.55 12.76 -25.32
CA ASP A 445 21.50 13.22 -26.22
C ASP A 445 20.20 12.42 -25.97
N ASN A 446 19.35 12.99 -25.11
CA ASN A 446 18.07 12.43 -24.70
C ASN A 446 17.14 12.10 -25.89
N SER A 447 17.33 12.76 -27.03
CA SER A 447 16.55 12.48 -28.25
C SER A 447 16.69 11.03 -28.72
N ILE A 448 17.82 10.37 -28.44
CA ILE A 448 18.04 8.96 -28.80
C ILE A 448 17.14 8.05 -27.96
N TYR A 449 17.07 8.31 -26.65
CA TYR A 449 16.25 7.52 -25.73
C TYR A 449 14.77 7.66 -26.07
N VAL A 450 14.28 8.89 -26.17
CA VAL A 450 12.87 9.20 -26.45
C VAL A 450 12.44 8.58 -27.78
N ASN A 451 13.22 8.75 -28.85
CA ASN A 451 12.90 8.14 -30.15
C ASN A 451 12.86 6.62 -30.06
N ALA A 452 13.77 6.00 -29.32
CA ALA A 452 13.80 4.54 -29.21
C ALA A 452 12.65 3.98 -28.36
N VAL A 453 12.13 4.73 -27.38
CA VAL A 453 10.89 4.36 -26.67
C VAL A 453 9.68 4.57 -27.58
N LEU A 454 9.64 5.67 -28.34
CA LEU A 454 8.56 5.95 -29.29
C LEU A 454 8.45 4.88 -30.39
N GLU A 455 9.58 4.40 -30.93
CA GLU A 455 9.60 3.28 -31.88
C GLU A 455 8.96 2.01 -31.28
N GLU A 456 9.22 1.72 -29.99
CA GLU A 456 8.59 0.61 -29.28
C GLU A 456 7.10 0.85 -29.05
N VAL A 457 6.67 2.09 -28.80
CA VAL A 457 5.24 2.45 -28.71
C VAL A 457 4.52 2.21 -30.03
N VAL A 458 5.12 2.62 -31.16
CA VAL A 458 4.56 2.38 -32.49
C VAL A 458 4.52 0.88 -32.81
N ASP A 459 5.57 0.13 -32.47
CA ASP A 459 5.61 -1.32 -32.63
C ASP A 459 4.55 -2.02 -31.76
N TYR A 460 4.41 -1.62 -30.50
CA TYR A 460 3.37 -2.07 -29.58
C TYR A 460 1.97 -1.80 -30.15
N ASN A 461 1.68 -0.58 -30.59
CA ASN A 461 0.39 -0.21 -31.20
C ASN A 461 0.07 -1.02 -32.45
N SER A 462 1.08 -1.44 -33.21
CA SER A 462 0.89 -2.29 -34.39
C SER A 462 0.56 -3.75 -34.07
N LYS A 463 0.86 -4.23 -32.85
CA LYS A 463 0.78 -5.64 -32.44
C LYS A 463 -0.26 -5.90 -31.34
N SER A 464 -0.46 -4.94 -30.45
CA SER A 464 -1.38 -5.02 -29.32
C SER A 464 -2.83 -4.85 -29.76
N LEU A 465 -3.76 -5.43 -29.00
CA LEU A 465 -5.19 -5.17 -29.15
C LEU A 465 -5.65 -3.90 -28.41
N SER A 466 -4.77 -3.30 -27.61
CA SER A 466 -5.04 -2.12 -26.78
C SER A 466 -3.96 -1.08 -27.02
N ALA A 467 -4.06 -0.39 -28.16
CA ALA A 467 -3.08 0.58 -28.63
C ALA A 467 -3.19 1.92 -27.87
N PHE A 468 -2.07 2.55 -27.53
CA PHE A 468 -2.07 3.90 -26.98
C PHE A 468 -2.71 4.89 -27.96
N ASP A 469 -3.50 5.82 -27.42
CA ASP A 469 -4.18 6.88 -28.18
C ASP A 469 -3.23 8.03 -28.56
N GLY A 470 -2.13 8.19 -27.82
CA GLY A 470 -1.11 9.20 -28.05
C GLY A 470 0.18 8.93 -27.28
N VAL A 471 1.13 9.83 -27.44
CA VAL A 471 2.37 9.90 -26.66
C VAL A 471 2.50 11.27 -26.02
N ASP A 472 3.04 11.31 -24.82
CA ASP A 472 3.38 12.55 -24.11
C ASP A 472 4.89 12.59 -23.92
N ILE A 473 5.57 13.57 -24.52
CA ILE A 473 7.04 13.64 -24.54
C ILE A 473 7.51 14.80 -23.67
N ALA A 474 8.34 14.50 -22.67
CA ALA A 474 9.00 15.52 -21.89
C ALA A 474 10.20 16.13 -22.63
N LEU A 475 10.21 17.44 -22.87
CA LEU A 475 11.36 18.13 -23.44
C LEU A 475 12.35 18.57 -22.38
N ASP A 476 13.63 18.57 -22.74
CA ASP A 476 14.70 19.07 -21.88
C ASP A 476 14.63 20.60 -21.69
N PRO A 477 14.98 21.12 -20.50
CA PRO A 477 15.13 22.56 -20.31
C PRO A 477 16.21 23.15 -21.22
N CYS A 478 15.93 24.35 -21.74
CA CYS A 478 16.87 25.15 -22.51
C CYS A 478 17.94 25.76 -21.58
N THR A 479 19.02 25.02 -21.30
CA THR A 479 20.13 25.44 -20.43
C THR A 479 21.22 26.26 -21.16
N LYS A 480 22.20 26.80 -20.42
CA LYS A 480 23.14 27.87 -20.85
C LYS A 480 24.01 27.61 -22.09
N ASP A 481 24.09 26.38 -22.62
CA ASP A 481 24.62 26.15 -23.98
C ASP A 481 23.50 26.27 -25.02
N ILE A 482 23.00 27.50 -25.12
CA ILE A 482 21.66 27.90 -25.59
C ILE A 482 21.41 27.64 -27.08
N ASP A 483 22.44 27.52 -27.92
CA ASP A 483 22.24 27.39 -29.37
C ASP A 483 21.98 25.94 -29.84
N SER A 484 22.14 24.93 -28.96
CA SER A 484 21.98 23.50 -29.34
C SER A 484 20.81 22.78 -28.67
N ALA A 485 20.45 23.05 -27.41
CA ALA A 485 19.46 22.25 -26.69
C ALA A 485 18.02 22.38 -27.24
N CYS A 486 17.49 23.61 -27.39
CA CYS A 486 16.13 23.78 -27.93
C CYS A 486 16.04 23.35 -29.40
N ALA A 487 17.12 23.54 -30.18
CA ALA A 487 17.21 23.07 -31.56
C ALA A 487 17.21 21.53 -31.66
N LEU A 488 17.85 20.84 -30.71
CA LEU A 488 17.80 19.38 -30.59
C LEU A 488 16.41 18.89 -30.19
N ASN A 489 15.71 19.61 -29.30
CA ASN A 489 14.33 19.29 -28.94
C ASN A 489 13.36 19.47 -30.12
N LEU A 490 13.55 20.47 -30.97
CA LEU A 490 12.76 20.62 -32.20
C LEU A 490 13.05 19.49 -33.20
N LEU A 491 14.32 19.11 -33.37
CA LEU A 491 14.69 17.97 -34.20
C LEU A 491 14.13 16.64 -33.66
N LEU A 492 14.11 16.48 -32.33
CA LEU A 492 13.45 15.36 -31.67
C LEU A 492 11.97 15.33 -32.03
N LEU A 493 11.26 16.45 -31.95
CA LEU A 493 9.84 16.52 -32.31
C LEU A 493 9.59 16.20 -33.79
N GLU A 494 10.43 16.70 -34.71
CA GLU A 494 10.33 16.36 -36.14
C GLU A 494 10.49 14.84 -36.36
N ASN A 495 11.50 14.22 -35.73
CA ASN A 495 11.73 12.78 -35.81
C ASN A 495 10.60 11.98 -35.15
N ALA A 496 10.08 12.48 -34.02
CA ALA A 496 8.97 11.88 -33.31
C ALA A 496 7.71 11.89 -34.18
N ARG A 497 7.44 13.00 -34.88
CA ARG A 497 6.33 13.10 -35.83
C ARG A 497 6.51 12.16 -37.02
N GLU A 498 7.72 12.02 -37.57
CA GLU A 498 8.00 11.04 -38.62
C GLU A 498 7.73 9.61 -38.16
N THR A 499 8.09 9.29 -36.91
CA THR A 499 7.92 7.96 -36.31
C THR A 499 6.46 7.65 -35.98
N ALA A 500 5.76 8.60 -35.33
CA ALA A 500 4.37 8.48 -34.91
C ALA A 500 3.38 8.50 -36.09
N GLY A 501 3.75 9.18 -37.19
CA GLY A 501 2.87 9.41 -38.32
C GLY A 501 1.68 10.32 -37.99
N ASP A 502 0.63 10.23 -38.81
CA ASP A 502 -0.58 11.06 -38.68
C ASP A 502 -1.63 10.43 -37.73
N GLU A 503 -1.40 9.20 -37.26
CA GLU A 503 -2.40 8.43 -36.48
C GLU A 503 -2.19 8.55 -34.97
N LEU A 504 -0.96 8.72 -34.50
CA LEU A 504 -0.62 8.79 -33.08
C LEU A 504 -0.41 10.26 -32.66
N ALA A 505 -1.25 10.73 -31.74
CA ALA A 505 -1.17 12.11 -31.26
C ALA A 505 0.11 12.35 -30.43
N ILE A 506 0.75 13.50 -30.59
CA ILE A 506 1.92 13.91 -29.80
C ILE A 506 1.56 15.07 -28.88
N ALA A 507 1.50 14.77 -27.59
CA ALA A 507 1.54 15.74 -26.51
C ALA A 507 2.99 16.02 -26.10
N VAL A 508 3.28 17.23 -25.63
CA VAL A 508 4.64 17.67 -25.30
C VAL A 508 4.64 18.50 -24.03
N ASP A 509 5.42 18.11 -23.03
CA ASP A 509 5.74 18.98 -21.90
C ASP A 509 6.79 20.00 -22.30
N ILE A 510 6.48 21.28 -22.06
CA ILE A 510 7.42 22.36 -22.30
C ILE A 510 7.88 22.93 -20.95
N PRO A 511 9.18 22.82 -20.60
CA PRO A 511 9.75 23.47 -19.42
C PRO A 511 9.62 25.00 -19.45
N ALA A 512 9.70 25.63 -18.27
CA ALA A 512 9.62 27.10 -18.13
C ALA A 512 10.75 27.87 -18.86
N SER A 513 11.86 27.19 -19.17
CA SER A 513 13.02 27.78 -19.86
C SER A 513 12.77 28.17 -21.33
N TYR A 514 11.70 27.65 -21.95
CA TYR A 514 11.37 27.95 -23.35
C TYR A 514 10.89 29.38 -23.52
N THR A 515 11.45 30.09 -24.51
CA THR A 515 10.97 31.43 -24.84
C THR A 515 9.64 31.36 -25.59
N LEU A 516 8.93 32.48 -25.68
CA LEU A 516 7.67 32.53 -26.44
C LEU A 516 7.90 32.18 -27.92
N SER A 517 9.02 32.57 -28.55
CA SER A 517 9.26 32.15 -29.95
C SER A 517 9.41 30.64 -30.10
N ASP A 518 10.04 29.98 -29.14
CA ASP A 518 10.28 28.52 -29.19
C ASP A 518 8.95 27.75 -29.06
N ILE A 519 7.98 28.29 -28.33
CA ILE A 519 6.64 27.71 -28.19
C ILE A 519 5.89 27.69 -29.54
N SER A 520 6.06 28.72 -30.37
CA SER A 520 5.47 28.75 -31.71
C SER A 520 6.00 27.62 -32.58
N GLU A 521 7.29 27.31 -32.50
CA GLU A 521 7.92 26.24 -33.29
C GLU A 521 7.48 24.86 -32.80
N VAL A 522 7.39 24.65 -31.48
CA VAL A 522 6.84 23.41 -30.92
C VAL A 522 5.38 23.19 -31.36
N SER A 523 4.58 24.27 -31.44
CA SER A 523 3.17 24.20 -31.86
C SER A 523 2.97 23.75 -33.32
N GLU A 524 4.00 23.82 -34.17
CA GLU A 524 3.90 23.34 -35.56
C GLU A 524 3.93 21.81 -35.64
N THR A 525 4.49 21.15 -34.62
CA THR A 525 4.71 19.69 -34.62
C THR A 525 3.90 18.97 -33.55
N ALA A 526 3.71 19.56 -32.37
CA ALA A 526 2.92 18.99 -31.29
C ALA A 526 1.41 19.13 -31.55
N ASP A 527 0.64 18.06 -31.33
CA ASP A 527 -0.83 18.13 -31.36
C ASP A 527 -1.37 18.78 -30.08
N LEU A 528 -0.61 18.70 -28.99
CA LEU A 528 -0.96 19.21 -27.68
C LEU A 528 0.29 19.63 -26.90
N ILE A 529 0.24 20.79 -26.25
CA ILE A 529 1.31 21.29 -25.39
C ILE A 529 0.85 21.23 -23.93
N ILE A 530 1.66 20.67 -23.05
CA ILE A 530 1.38 20.63 -21.61
C ILE A 530 2.22 21.71 -20.93
N LEU A 531 1.51 22.69 -20.35
CA LEU A 531 2.11 23.76 -19.56
C LEU A 531 2.12 23.34 -18.09
N GLN A 532 3.22 22.71 -17.66
CA GLN A 532 3.41 22.38 -16.24
C GLN A 532 3.53 23.66 -15.40
N THR A 533 2.78 23.71 -14.30
CA THR A 533 2.84 24.82 -13.34
C THR A 533 3.59 24.47 -12.06
N TYR A 534 4.16 23.26 -11.97
CA TYR A 534 4.84 22.75 -10.79
C TYR A 534 6.30 22.39 -11.10
N GLU A 535 7.19 22.52 -10.11
CA GLU A 535 8.62 22.23 -10.24
C GLU A 535 9.17 21.67 -8.91
N LEU A 536 10.26 20.90 -8.97
CA LEU A 536 10.92 20.38 -7.77
C LEU A 536 11.58 21.50 -6.96
N GLY A 537 11.43 21.44 -5.64
CA GLY A 537 12.10 22.36 -4.71
C GLY A 537 11.54 23.79 -4.71
N GLU A 538 10.48 24.06 -5.47
CA GLU A 538 9.75 25.32 -5.48
C GLU A 538 8.35 25.19 -4.82
N THR A 539 7.75 26.32 -4.48
CA THR A 539 6.34 26.34 -4.01
C THR A 539 5.43 26.39 -5.23
N ASN A 540 4.66 25.32 -5.44
CA ASN A 540 3.76 25.23 -6.59
C ASN A 540 2.50 26.10 -6.40
N PRO A 541 1.99 26.73 -7.47
CA PRO A 541 0.74 27.48 -7.43
C PRO A 541 -0.45 26.52 -7.24
N ASP A 542 -1.24 26.77 -6.20
CA ASP A 542 -2.44 25.99 -5.85
C ASP A 542 -3.74 26.79 -6.03
N THR A 543 -3.64 28.09 -6.37
CA THR A 543 -4.81 28.95 -6.62
C THR A 543 -5.01 29.24 -8.11
N LYS A 544 -6.25 29.48 -8.49
CA LYS A 544 -6.63 29.90 -9.85
C LYS A 544 -5.79 31.08 -10.36
N SER A 545 -5.58 32.10 -9.53
CA SER A 545 -4.86 33.32 -9.94
C SER A 545 -3.40 33.02 -10.22
N ASP A 546 -2.76 32.27 -9.33
CA ASP A 546 -1.33 31.97 -9.45
C ASP A 546 -1.07 31.05 -10.66
N ILE A 547 -1.95 30.07 -10.89
CA ILE A 547 -1.90 29.21 -12.07
C ILE A 547 -2.06 30.03 -13.36
N ILE A 548 -3.11 30.87 -13.45
CA ILE A 548 -3.34 31.71 -14.64
C ILE A 548 -2.15 32.64 -14.89
N ASP A 549 -1.65 33.31 -13.84
CA ASP A 549 -0.52 34.23 -13.96
C ASP A 549 0.76 33.53 -14.44
N SER A 550 0.96 32.26 -14.04
CA SER A 550 2.11 31.46 -14.46
C SER A 550 2.06 31.05 -15.95
N VAL A 551 0.87 30.83 -16.51
CA VAL A 551 0.72 30.31 -17.89
C VAL A 551 0.23 31.33 -18.91
N ALA A 552 -0.30 32.49 -18.50
CA ALA A 552 -1.03 33.42 -19.37
C ALA A 552 -0.24 33.87 -20.61
N SER A 553 1.05 34.18 -20.46
CA SER A 553 1.90 34.61 -21.58
C SER A 553 2.11 33.48 -22.61
N ARG A 554 2.34 32.26 -22.12
CA ARG A 554 2.56 31.05 -22.92
C ARG A 554 1.28 30.61 -23.63
N MET A 555 0.14 30.64 -22.93
CA MET A 555 -1.20 30.43 -23.53
C MET A 555 -1.51 31.46 -24.63
N GLY A 556 -1.08 32.71 -24.45
CA GLY A 556 -1.19 33.76 -25.47
C GLY A 556 -0.47 33.40 -26.77
N GLU A 557 0.73 32.85 -26.65
CA GLU A 557 1.58 32.45 -27.77
C GLU A 557 1.07 31.19 -28.48
N ILE A 558 0.70 30.14 -27.72
CA ILE A 558 0.12 28.90 -28.28
C ILE A 558 -1.14 29.21 -29.10
N ARG A 559 -1.97 30.14 -28.62
CA ARG A 559 -3.14 30.61 -29.37
C ARG A 559 -2.74 31.33 -30.65
N ALA A 560 -1.66 32.12 -30.64
CA ALA A 560 -1.20 32.85 -31.82
C ALA A 560 -0.66 31.91 -32.92
N SER A 561 -0.10 30.76 -32.53
CA SER A 561 0.36 29.69 -33.43
C SER A 561 -0.73 28.68 -33.80
N GLU A 562 -2.00 28.92 -33.42
CA GLU A 562 -3.13 27.98 -33.58
C GLU A 562 -2.94 26.62 -32.85
N GLY A 563 -1.97 26.53 -31.95
CA GLY A 563 -1.68 25.35 -31.15
C GLY A 563 -2.73 25.08 -30.08
N LYS A 564 -2.57 23.93 -29.41
CA LYS A 564 -3.46 23.41 -28.37
C LYS A 564 -2.69 23.17 -27.08
N ALA A 565 -3.33 23.37 -25.93
CA ALA A 565 -2.68 23.28 -24.63
C ALA A 565 -3.52 22.58 -23.56
N LEU A 566 -2.85 21.79 -22.73
CA LEU A 566 -3.29 21.47 -21.38
C LEU A 566 -2.53 22.32 -20.37
N ILE A 567 -3.17 22.59 -19.24
CA ILE A 567 -2.53 23.17 -18.06
C ILE A 567 -2.28 22.04 -17.06
N GLY A 568 -1.01 21.78 -16.75
CA GLY A 568 -0.58 20.73 -15.85
C GLY A 568 -0.48 21.23 -14.41
N ILE A 569 -1.24 20.61 -13.51
CA ILE A 569 -1.45 21.06 -12.12
C ILE A 569 -1.03 19.94 -11.17
N SER A 570 -0.30 20.29 -10.11
CA SER A 570 0.04 19.36 -9.04
C SER A 570 -1.08 19.29 -7.99
N VAL A 571 -1.41 18.10 -7.50
CA VAL A 571 -2.38 17.86 -6.41
C VAL A 571 -1.80 16.93 -5.35
N ASN A 572 -2.49 16.80 -4.22
CA ASN A 572 -2.15 15.84 -3.15
C ASN A 572 -2.83 14.47 -3.39
N GLU A 573 -2.38 13.42 -2.70
CA GLU A 573 -2.88 12.03 -2.88
C GLU A 573 -4.41 11.88 -2.70
N ASN A 574 -5.03 12.72 -1.87
CA ASN A 574 -6.46 12.68 -1.56
C ASN A 574 -7.36 13.48 -2.53
N PHE A 575 -6.85 13.86 -3.71
CA PHE A 575 -7.50 14.79 -4.64
C PHE A 575 -8.93 14.39 -5.05
N LEU A 576 -9.25 13.10 -5.13
CA LEU A 576 -10.60 12.60 -5.50
C LEU A 576 -11.71 13.01 -4.53
N THR A 577 -11.34 13.41 -3.32
CA THR A 577 -12.26 13.86 -2.26
C THR A 577 -12.07 15.33 -1.89
N ASP A 578 -11.14 16.02 -2.55
CA ASP A 578 -10.82 17.41 -2.26
C ASP A 578 -11.69 18.35 -3.11
N THR A 579 -12.66 19.01 -2.47
CA THR A 579 -13.56 19.95 -3.14
C THR A 579 -12.84 21.18 -3.70
N ASP A 580 -11.68 21.54 -3.16
CA ASP A 580 -10.90 22.67 -3.65
C ASP A 580 -10.29 22.35 -5.01
N VAL A 581 -9.92 21.08 -5.26
CA VAL A 581 -9.49 20.59 -6.58
C VAL A 581 -10.63 20.71 -7.58
N GLN A 582 -11.86 20.31 -7.24
CA GLN A 582 -13.00 20.47 -8.15
C GLN A 582 -13.27 21.94 -8.51
N SER A 583 -13.23 22.83 -7.51
CA SER A 583 -13.42 24.27 -7.72
C SER A 583 -12.33 24.83 -8.63
N LEU A 584 -11.07 24.46 -8.39
CA LEU A 584 -9.92 24.91 -9.17
C LEU A 584 -10.07 24.54 -10.65
N PHE A 585 -10.44 23.29 -10.94
CA PHE A 585 -10.62 22.79 -12.31
C PHE A 585 -11.75 23.52 -13.03
N SER A 586 -12.91 23.61 -12.37
CA SER A 586 -14.07 24.32 -12.91
C SER A 586 -13.76 25.80 -13.18
N GLU A 587 -13.01 26.44 -12.28
CA GLU A 587 -12.63 27.84 -12.41
C GLU A 587 -11.61 28.11 -13.53
N ILE A 588 -10.69 27.16 -13.79
CA ILE A 588 -9.74 27.22 -14.89
C ILE A 588 -10.47 26.99 -16.22
N GLU A 589 -11.32 25.96 -16.29
CA GLU A 589 -12.16 25.68 -17.46
C GLU A 589 -13.03 26.90 -17.81
N ASP A 590 -13.73 27.47 -16.83
CA ASP A 590 -14.56 28.67 -17.02
C ASP A 590 -13.76 29.87 -17.51
N TYR A 591 -12.53 30.04 -17.01
CA TYR A 591 -11.68 31.15 -17.41
C TYR A 591 -11.20 31.03 -18.86
N TYR A 592 -10.86 29.80 -19.29
CA TYR A 592 -10.36 29.52 -20.64
C TYR A 592 -11.44 28.99 -21.60
N ALA A 593 -12.72 28.98 -21.23
CA ALA A 593 -13.80 28.40 -22.02
C ALA A 593 -13.91 28.95 -23.46
N ASP A 594 -13.57 30.23 -23.65
CA ASP A 594 -13.57 30.91 -24.95
C ASP A 594 -12.17 30.93 -25.62
N ASP A 595 -11.15 30.34 -24.98
CA ASP A 595 -9.80 30.28 -25.51
C ASP A 595 -9.61 29.06 -26.41
N SER A 596 -9.49 29.30 -27.72
CA SER A 596 -9.37 28.22 -28.70
C SER A 596 -8.12 27.35 -28.53
N ALA A 597 -7.10 27.81 -27.80
CA ALA A 597 -5.92 27.02 -27.50
C ALA A 597 -6.14 26.05 -26.33
N PHE A 598 -7.08 26.33 -25.43
CA PHE A 598 -7.29 25.51 -24.25
C PHE A 598 -8.03 24.22 -24.60
N MET A 599 -7.39 23.08 -24.30
CA MET A 599 -7.97 21.75 -24.48
C MET A 599 -8.27 21.06 -23.15
N GLY A 600 -7.83 21.62 -22.02
CA GLY A 600 -8.12 21.09 -20.70
C GLY A 600 -6.96 21.12 -19.72
N THR A 601 -6.96 20.16 -18.80
CA THR A 601 -6.04 20.12 -17.67
C THR A 601 -5.44 18.72 -17.51
N SER A 602 -4.21 18.66 -16.99
CA SER A 602 -3.60 17.41 -16.53
C SER A 602 -3.24 17.52 -15.05
N ILE A 603 -3.44 16.43 -14.32
CA ILE A 603 -3.13 16.32 -12.89
C ILE A 603 -1.90 15.46 -12.70
N ALA A 604 -0.98 15.89 -11.84
CA ALA A 604 0.04 15.03 -11.25
C ALA A 604 -0.11 15.00 -9.73
N VAL A 605 -0.14 13.82 -9.12
CA VAL A 605 0.05 13.70 -7.66
C VAL A 605 1.50 14.11 -7.37
N TYR A 606 1.69 15.17 -6.59
CA TYR A 606 3.00 15.80 -6.44
C TYR A 606 4.02 14.86 -5.80
N GLU A 607 3.59 14.04 -4.84
CA GLU A 607 4.45 13.05 -4.17
C GLU A 607 4.93 11.98 -5.16
N ASP A 608 4.06 11.50 -6.05
CA ASP A 608 4.45 10.56 -7.13
C ASP A 608 5.45 11.19 -8.10
N TYR A 609 5.22 12.46 -8.47
CA TYR A 609 6.12 13.21 -9.33
C TYR A 609 7.49 13.43 -8.67
N GLU A 610 7.52 13.79 -7.38
CA GLU A 610 8.74 13.97 -6.60
C GLU A 610 9.51 12.67 -6.43
N ALA A 611 8.82 11.57 -6.11
CA ALA A 611 9.42 10.24 -6.02
C ALA A 611 10.06 9.81 -7.34
N TYR A 612 9.39 10.05 -8.48
CA TYR A 612 9.96 9.77 -9.79
C TYR A 612 11.19 10.65 -10.09
N ALA A 613 11.06 11.96 -9.90
CA ALA A 613 12.10 12.91 -10.29
C ALA A 613 13.35 12.84 -9.38
N SER A 614 13.19 12.47 -8.10
CA SER A 614 14.29 12.27 -7.16
C SER A 614 15.14 11.02 -7.46
N VAL A 615 14.55 9.98 -8.05
CA VAL A 615 15.30 8.80 -8.54
C VAL A 615 16.17 9.14 -9.77
N SER A 616 15.80 10.18 -10.53
CA SER A 616 16.50 10.62 -11.74
C SER A 616 17.52 11.76 -11.55
N ALA A 617 17.71 12.27 -10.32
CA ALA A 617 18.63 13.37 -10.05
C ALA A 617 20.08 12.86 -9.89
N PRO A 618 21.09 13.45 -10.57
CA PRO A 618 22.48 13.09 -10.34
C PRO A 618 22.94 13.53 -8.95
N VAL A 619 23.76 12.69 -8.31
CA VAL A 619 24.46 13.02 -7.07
C VAL A 619 25.34 14.26 -7.32
N GLU A 620 25.05 15.38 -6.65
CA GLU A 620 25.93 16.55 -6.70
C GLU A 620 27.31 16.20 -6.11
N ASP A 621 28.32 16.10 -6.98
CA ASP A 621 29.72 15.97 -6.59
C ASP A 621 30.24 17.34 -6.14
N ASP A 622 30.17 17.60 -4.82
CA ASP A 622 30.81 18.76 -4.19
C ASP A 622 32.35 18.62 -4.28
N SER A 623 32.91 18.97 -5.43
CA SER A 623 34.36 18.98 -5.64
C SER A 623 34.89 20.26 -6.29
N GLU A 624 34.81 21.41 -5.60
CA GLU A 624 35.65 22.58 -5.91
C GLU A 624 36.84 22.80 -4.96
N SER A 625 37.95 22.21 -5.38
CA SER A 625 39.31 22.78 -5.54
C SER A 625 40.13 23.35 -4.35
N SER A 626 41.16 22.55 -4.02
CA SER A 626 42.58 22.92 -4.02
C SER A 626 43.23 23.67 -2.83
N SER A 627 44.01 22.91 -2.04
CA SER A 627 45.48 23.11 -1.97
C SER A 627 46.18 21.90 -1.32
N THR A 628 46.97 21.17 -2.11
CA THR A 628 47.97 20.16 -1.69
C THR A 628 49.31 20.85 -1.29
N PRO A 629 50.39 20.18 -0.80
CA PRO A 629 50.64 18.72 -0.65
C PRO A 629 51.35 18.23 0.65
N GLY A 630 51.29 16.92 0.89
CA GLY A 630 52.16 16.21 1.83
C GLY A 630 52.13 14.68 1.65
N PHE A 631 52.81 14.18 0.63
CA PHE A 631 53.00 12.75 0.31
C PHE A 631 53.80 11.99 1.38
N THR A 632 53.37 10.74 1.69
CA THR A 632 54.15 9.47 1.68
C THR A 632 53.21 8.35 2.19
N GLY A 633 53.00 7.19 1.56
CA GLY A 633 53.56 6.59 0.36
C GLY A 633 52.75 5.36 -0.06
N LEU A 634 52.81 5.06 -1.37
CA LEU A 634 52.21 3.92 -2.06
C LEU A 634 52.81 2.57 -1.66
N SER A 635 51.97 1.52 -1.64
CA SER A 635 52.26 0.28 -2.39
C SER A 635 50.96 -0.46 -2.74
N ALA A 636 50.63 -0.49 -4.02
CA ALA A 636 49.66 -1.42 -4.61
C ALA A 636 50.38 -2.72 -5.05
N ILE A 637 49.66 -3.85 -5.14
CA ILE A 637 49.43 -4.62 -6.39
C ILE A 637 48.94 -6.07 -6.11
N ALA A 638 47.92 -6.43 -6.90
CA ALA A 638 47.52 -7.73 -7.47
C ALA A 638 46.69 -8.75 -6.66
N GLY A 639 45.46 -8.93 -7.15
CA GLY A 639 44.80 -10.24 -7.17
C GLY A 639 45.30 -11.10 -8.35
N ILE A 640 45.04 -12.42 -8.27
CA ILE A 640 44.95 -13.38 -9.38
C ILE A 640 44.02 -14.52 -8.93
N ALA A 641 43.12 -14.93 -9.84
CA ALA A 641 42.22 -16.07 -9.74
C ALA A 641 42.89 -17.43 -10.05
N GLY A 642 42.34 -18.51 -9.48
CA GLY A 642 42.21 -19.82 -10.14
C GLY A 642 43.21 -20.94 -9.80
N VAL A 643 42.68 -22.09 -9.34
CA VAL A 643 42.83 -23.46 -9.90
C VAL A 643 42.82 -24.56 -8.81
N ILE A 644 41.92 -25.53 -9.02
CA ILE A 644 41.72 -26.81 -8.33
C ILE A 644 42.87 -27.80 -8.64
N ALA A 645 43.35 -28.58 -7.67
CA ALA A 645 43.44 -30.07 -7.74
C ALA A 645 44.35 -30.73 -6.67
N ILE A 646 43.74 -31.73 -6.00
CA ILE A 646 44.23 -33.11 -5.75
C ILE A 646 45.66 -33.32 -5.19
N SER A 647 45.74 -33.99 -4.05
CA SER A 647 46.97 -34.67 -3.59
C SER A 647 46.68 -36.10 -3.14
N LEU A 648 47.16 -37.08 -3.92
CA LEU A 648 47.23 -38.49 -3.54
C LEU A 648 48.61 -38.86 -2.98
N ILE A 649 48.53 -39.73 -2.00
CA ILE A 649 49.53 -40.32 -1.09
C ILE A 649 50.63 -41.11 -1.82
N GLN A 650 51.89 -41.04 -1.33
CA GLN A 650 52.70 -42.22 -0.95
C GLN A 650 54.08 -41.85 -0.35
N LYS A 651 54.29 -42.15 0.94
CA LYS A 651 55.63 -42.45 1.48
C LYS A 651 55.56 -43.33 2.74
N ARG A 652 55.88 -44.61 2.58
CA ARG A 652 56.28 -45.61 3.60
C ARG A 652 57.06 -46.66 2.79
N ARG A 653 58.32 -47.00 3.05
CA ARG A 653 58.96 -47.52 4.28
C ARG A 653 60.49 -47.51 4.06
N SER A 654 61.29 -47.36 5.12
CA SER A 654 62.17 -48.46 5.59
C SER A 654 62.72 -48.19 7.00
N LYS A 655 62.44 -49.12 7.92
CA LYS A 655 63.42 -49.78 8.81
C LYS A 655 62.66 -50.76 9.71
N GLU A 656 62.66 -52.03 9.34
CA GLU A 656 63.01 -53.16 10.21
C GLU A 656 63.15 -54.43 9.34
N LYS A 657 64.26 -55.14 9.62
CA LYS A 657 64.80 -56.44 9.15
C LYS A 657 64.21 -57.16 7.94
#